data_AF-A0A3S4YM00-F1
#
_entry.id   AF-A0A3S4YM00-F1
#
_cell.length_a   1.000
_cell.length_b   1.000
_cell.length_c   1.000
_cell.angle_alpha   90.00
_cell.angle_beta   90.00
_cell.angle_gamma   90.00
#
_symmetry.space_group_name_H-M   'P 1'
#
loop_
_entity.id
_entity.type
_entity.pdbx_description
1 polymer ?
#
loop_
_entity_poly.entity_id
_entity_poly.type
_entity_poly.pdbx_seq_one_letter_code
_entity_poly.pdbx_strand_id
1 'polypeptide(L)'
;MLDRITVQLPIPGLLFWKLSGREALSEPFELNVTLLSTDARIDRSSLLGQPITVTIPTRSLMGKRYLNGKITRVAVNAVELSGTRYAEYRLTMEPDLWPMKRDRNLRIFQGQTVPQIVKSLLGESQVNVEDRLTGSYRPWEYCVQYQESSLAFISRLMELEGIAYHFSHEADKHTLVLTDAPLQQQPFSGYESIPYHVTPSGGSTDEEGISQWALEDSVTPGIYSLDDYDFRKPNAWLFQARQNPASPSPGSIDVYDWPGRYVEHGHGEFYARIRQERWQVDHQQIQGTGTAVGLAPGYTFALLNAPFFSDNGEYLTTAVHYQFEENRYASGDSGGSVHRLDFSVIPSSVVFRPEQATPWPRTYGPQTAKVVGPQGESIWTDKYGRVKVKFHWDRLANGDDTSSGWVRVSSAWAGQGFGGVQIPRVGDEVVIDFINGDPDRPIVTGRVYNEASMPPWALPAAATQMGFMTRSKDGHLDNSSHLYFEDKPGAEMLSMHAEKDMRVSVENNKDVTIDGTRTTTILKEQKDDVTGDAVFNYHATRTTTVDKKETKTFKDGEKTTITNGRDLEITSGGDLVKVKDKRDTTITGDETHHVTGKITQDFDSGQVTNIEKGGKKETITAGGLTVNVNGGDWEQNVTNGEITIFSPNEINIISGKAINMTAPKAKFEPKFHSVSVTAFSESVTGVSTSFTGASNSIAMTSVSFNPASFNMTGIKMSNNPVSIHYDNGFKFRVAGCDWDNLTMSIKAAAAFMFI
;
A
#
# COMPACT_ATOMS: atom_id res chain seq x y z
N MET A 1 -42.88 -63.93 42.04
CA MET A 1 -43.32 -63.39 43.37
C MET A 1 -43.60 -61.94 43.09
N LEU A 2 -44.88 -61.55 42.97
CA LEU A 2 -45.34 -60.25 42.43
C LEU A 2 -44.35 -59.59 41.45
N ASP A 3 -44.41 -60.05 40.21
CA ASP A 3 -43.66 -59.52 39.07
C ASP A 3 -44.26 -58.16 38.64
N ARG A 4 -44.17 -57.19 39.56
CA ARG A 4 -44.74 -55.84 39.48
C ARG A 4 -43.68 -54.81 39.12
N ILE A 5 -44.04 -53.81 38.31
CA ILE A 5 -43.23 -52.62 38.10
C ILE A 5 -43.01 -51.90 39.44
N THR A 6 -41.76 -51.53 39.72
CA THR A 6 -41.35 -50.83 40.95
C THR A 6 -40.61 -49.54 40.61
N VAL A 7 -40.61 -48.59 41.54
CA VAL A 7 -39.86 -47.33 41.41
C VAL A 7 -38.85 -47.21 42.56
N GLN A 8 -37.68 -46.68 42.24
CA GLN A 8 -36.64 -46.32 43.19
C GLN A 8 -36.50 -44.79 43.22
N LEU A 9 -36.47 -44.24 44.43
CA LEU A 9 -36.41 -42.81 44.74
C LEU A 9 -35.55 -42.59 45.99
N PRO A 10 -34.99 -41.39 46.22
CA PRO A 10 -34.31 -41.06 47.48
C PRO A 10 -35.26 -41.03 48.69
N ILE A 11 -36.56 -40.93 48.46
CA ILE A 11 -37.60 -40.78 49.49
C ILE A 11 -38.53 -42.01 49.47
N PRO A 12 -38.68 -42.74 50.59
CA PRO A 12 -39.58 -43.89 50.69
C PRO A 12 -41.06 -43.46 50.78
N GLY A 13 -41.98 -44.42 50.60
CA GLY A 13 -43.42 -44.21 50.81
C GLY A 13 -44.21 -43.75 49.57
N LEU A 14 -43.58 -43.78 48.40
CA LEU A 14 -44.24 -43.62 47.09
C LEU A 14 -44.30 -44.98 46.37
N LEU A 15 -45.47 -45.30 45.81
CA LEU A 15 -45.78 -46.59 45.22
C LEU A 15 -46.13 -46.46 43.72
N PHE A 16 -45.67 -47.38 42.88
CA PHE A 16 -45.90 -47.29 41.43
C PHE A 16 -47.36 -47.60 41.05
N TRP A 17 -47.96 -46.70 40.27
CA TRP A 17 -49.29 -46.91 39.66
C TRP A 17 -49.24 -46.84 38.13
N LYS A 18 -48.66 -45.81 37.51
CA LYS A 18 -48.57 -45.69 36.04
C LYS A 18 -47.26 -45.13 35.53
N LEU A 19 -46.94 -45.41 34.26
CA LEU A 19 -45.93 -44.71 33.47
C LEU A 19 -46.51 -44.44 32.07
N SER A 20 -46.39 -43.20 31.60
CA SER A 20 -46.69 -42.86 30.20
C SER A 20 -45.75 -41.81 29.62
N GLY A 21 -45.34 -41.97 28.37
CA GLY A 21 -44.42 -41.05 27.69
C GLY A 21 -43.71 -41.71 26.51
N ARG A 22 -42.77 -40.99 25.88
CA ARG A 22 -42.11 -41.43 24.64
C ARG A 22 -40.58 -41.35 24.75
N GLU A 23 -39.93 -42.37 24.21
CA GLU A 23 -38.51 -42.39 23.86
C GLU A 23 -38.40 -42.50 22.32
N ALA A 24 -37.37 -41.88 21.72
CA ALA A 24 -37.09 -42.03 20.30
C ALA A 24 -35.61 -41.78 19.96
N LEU A 25 -35.18 -42.25 18.80
CA LEU A 25 -33.86 -41.97 18.25
C LEU A 25 -33.67 -40.47 18.00
N SER A 26 -32.54 -39.96 18.46
CA SER A 26 -32.14 -38.56 18.40
C SER A 26 -33.04 -37.56 19.16
N GLU A 27 -33.89 -38.05 20.07
CA GLU A 27 -34.76 -37.22 20.90
C GLU A 27 -34.49 -37.40 22.41
N PRO A 28 -34.57 -36.34 23.22
CA PRO A 28 -34.47 -36.44 24.68
C PRO A 28 -35.80 -36.92 25.27
N PHE A 29 -35.80 -38.09 25.92
CA PHE A 29 -37.03 -38.68 26.45
C PHE A 29 -37.80 -37.79 27.44
N GLU A 30 -39.12 -37.94 27.46
CA GLU A 30 -39.98 -37.39 28.51
C GLU A 30 -40.98 -38.47 28.95
N LEU A 31 -40.88 -38.89 30.21
CA LEU A 31 -41.63 -40.00 30.79
C LEU A 31 -42.34 -39.52 32.05
N ASN A 32 -43.67 -39.61 32.09
CA ASN A 32 -44.49 -39.19 33.22
C ASN A 32 -44.82 -40.41 34.11
N VAL A 33 -44.18 -40.47 35.26
CA VAL A 33 -44.33 -41.55 36.25
C VAL A 33 -45.36 -41.10 37.29
N THR A 34 -46.45 -41.86 37.42
CA THR A 34 -47.55 -41.60 38.35
C THR A 34 -47.47 -42.56 39.53
N LEU A 35 -47.29 -41.99 40.72
CA LEU A 35 -47.09 -42.69 41.97
C LEU A 35 -48.21 -42.37 42.97
N LEU A 36 -48.46 -43.29 43.90
CA LEU A 36 -49.45 -43.14 44.96
C LEU A 36 -48.75 -43.08 46.33
N SER A 37 -49.23 -42.22 47.21
CA SER A 37 -48.92 -42.25 48.64
C SER A 37 -50.16 -41.95 49.48
N THR A 38 -50.13 -42.33 50.76
CA THR A 38 -51.12 -41.91 51.75
C THR A 38 -50.78 -40.56 52.39
N ASP A 39 -49.55 -40.06 52.26
CA ASP A 39 -49.21 -38.68 52.62
C ASP A 39 -49.26 -37.77 51.40
N ALA A 40 -49.99 -36.66 51.52
CA ALA A 40 -50.09 -35.61 50.52
C ALA A 40 -49.07 -34.46 50.73
N ARG A 41 -48.19 -34.58 51.73
CA ARG A 41 -47.30 -33.51 52.20
C ARG A 41 -45.80 -33.85 52.15
N ILE A 42 -45.42 -34.90 51.44
CA ILE A 42 -44.01 -35.13 51.05
C ILE A 42 -43.47 -33.86 50.39
N ASP A 43 -42.28 -33.40 50.77
CA ASP A 43 -41.70 -32.20 50.18
C ASP A 43 -41.31 -32.44 48.72
N ARG A 44 -42.19 -31.99 47.83
CA ARG A 44 -42.02 -31.98 46.37
C ARG A 44 -40.73 -31.28 45.92
N SER A 45 -40.22 -30.33 46.72
CA SER A 45 -39.00 -29.59 46.42
C SER A 45 -37.78 -30.51 46.51
N SER A 46 -37.68 -31.32 47.56
CA SER A 46 -36.62 -32.32 47.76
C SER A 46 -36.60 -33.46 46.71
N LEU A 47 -37.67 -33.65 45.94
CA LEU A 47 -37.71 -34.58 44.80
C LEU A 47 -37.12 -33.97 43.51
N LEU A 48 -37.08 -32.65 43.35
CA LEU A 48 -36.62 -32.02 42.11
C LEU A 48 -35.10 -32.20 41.91
N GLY A 49 -34.69 -32.49 40.68
CA GLY A 49 -33.30 -32.77 40.29
C GLY A 49 -32.76 -34.14 40.76
N GLN A 50 -33.52 -34.88 41.55
CA GLN A 50 -33.13 -36.21 42.05
C GLN A 50 -33.24 -37.30 40.98
N PRO A 51 -32.42 -38.37 41.06
CA PRO A 51 -32.57 -39.54 40.23
C PRO A 51 -33.85 -40.31 40.56
N ILE A 52 -34.42 -40.94 39.54
CA ILE A 52 -35.54 -41.88 39.62
C ILE A 52 -35.21 -43.06 38.69
N THR A 53 -35.41 -44.28 39.18
CA THR A 53 -35.33 -45.49 38.34
C THR A 53 -36.64 -46.27 38.44
N VAL A 54 -37.31 -46.47 37.31
CA VAL A 54 -38.42 -47.44 37.19
C VAL A 54 -37.83 -48.78 36.76
N THR A 55 -38.12 -49.83 37.52
CA THR A 55 -37.69 -51.21 37.27
C THR A 55 -38.86 -52.02 36.75
N ILE A 56 -38.76 -52.51 35.52
CA ILE A 56 -39.77 -53.31 34.82
C ILE A 56 -39.27 -54.76 34.79
N PRO A 57 -40.01 -55.72 35.37
CA PRO A 57 -39.71 -57.15 35.24
C PRO A 57 -39.77 -57.59 33.77
N THR A 58 -38.91 -58.53 33.36
CA THR A 58 -38.99 -59.17 32.04
C THR A 58 -39.21 -60.68 32.19
N ARG A 59 -39.43 -61.40 31.07
CA ARG A 59 -39.69 -62.86 31.10
C ARG A 59 -38.55 -63.71 31.62
N SER A 60 -37.33 -63.18 31.63
CA SER A 60 -36.18 -63.86 32.20
C SER A 60 -36.20 -63.75 33.73
N LEU A 61 -36.08 -64.88 34.43
CA LEU A 61 -36.04 -64.96 35.90
C LEU A 61 -34.93 -64.12 36.57
N MET A 62 -33.95 -63.63 35.80
CA MET A 62 -32.94 -62.67 36.24
C MET A 62 -32.92 -61.37 35.41
N GLY A 63 -33.77 -61.25 34.39
CA GLY A 63 -33.86 -60.09 33.52
C GLY A 63 -34.71 -58.98 34.13
N LYS A 64 -34.22 -57.75 34.01
CA LYS A 64 -34.92 -56.53 34.40
C LYS A 64 -34.59 -55.45 33.40
N ARG A 65 -35.60 -54.71 32.96
CA ARG A 65 -35.41 -53.46 32.24
C ARG A 65 -35.46 -52.31 33.24
N TYR A 66 -34.60 -51.32 33.04
CA TYR A 66 -34.63 -50.06 33.77
C TYR A 66 -35.08 -48.93 32.85
N LEU A 67 -35.66 -47.89 33.45
CA LEU A 67 -35.81 -46.56 32.86
C LEU A 67 -35.34 -45.58 33.95
N ASN A 68 -34.19 -44.95 33.73
CA ASN A 68 -33.53 -44.06 34.67
C ASN A 68 -33.54 -42.62 34.12
N GLY A 69 -33.71 -41.63 35.00
CA GLY A 69 -33.63 -40.22 34.64
C GLY A 69 -33.65 -39.31 35.87
N LYS A 70 -33.77 -38.01 35.66
CA LYS A 70 -33.93 -37.02 36.74
C LYS A 70 -35.35 -36.46 36.77
N ILE A 71 -35.86 -36.19 37.97
CA ILE A 71 -37.17 -35.59 38.20
C ILE A 71 -37.10 -34.08 37.92
N THR A 72 -37.69 -33.63 36.82
CA THR A 72 -37.67 -32.21 36.41
C THR A 72 -38.93 -31.46 36.82
N ARG A 73 -40.02 -32.18 37.11
CA ARG A 73 -41.31 -31.62 37.51
C ARG A 73 -42.04 -32.56 38.47
N VAL A 74 -42.71 -31.98 39.47
CA VAL A 74 -43.59 -32.69 40.41
C VAL A 74 -44.95 -32.01 40.46
N ALA A 75 -46.02 -32.75 40.20
CA ALA A 75 -47.39 -32.35 40.44
C ALA A 75 -48.05 -33.31 41.44
N VAL A 76 -49.00 -32.81 42.24
CA VAL A 76 -49.72 -33.63 43.23
C VAL A 76 -51.21 -33.36 43.14
N ASN A 77 -52.01 -34.41 42.96
CA ASN A 77 -53.46 -34.38 42.97
C ASN A 77 -54.01 -35.24 44.11
N ALA A 78 -55.25 -35.00 44.53
CA ALA A 78 -55.99 -35.95 45.35
C ALA A 78 -56.76 -36.90 44.43
N VAL A 79 -56.65 -38.22 44.65
CA VAL A 79 -57.41 -39.24 43.94
C VAL A 79 -58.08 -40.17 44.94
N GLU A 80 -59.31 -40.59 44.65
CA GLU A 80 -60.02 -41.57 45.45
C GLU A 80 -60.03 -42.91 44.71
N LEU A 81 -59.45 -43.94 45.32
CA LEU A 81 -59.32 -45.27 44.75
C LEU A 81 -59.96 -46.26 45.73
N SER A 82 -61.03 -46.92 45.30
CA SER A 82 -61.75 -47.94 46.08
C SER A 82 -62.12 -47.49 47.50
N GLY A 83 -62.60 -46.24 47.64
CA GLY A 83 -62.99 -45.63 48.92
C GLY A 83 -61.82 -45.14 49.80
N THR A 84 -60.58 -45.26 49.33
CA THR A 84 -59.38 -44.72 50.01
C THR A 84 -58.89 -43.48 49.27
N ARG A 85 -58.68 -42.37 50.00
CA ARG A 85 -58.10 -41.14 49.46
C ARG A 85 -56.58 -41.24 49.44
N TYR A 86 -56.00 -41.25 48.25
CA TYR A 86 -54.55 -41.18 48.02
C TYR A 86 -54.13 -39.80 47.52
N ALA A 87 -52.85 -39.52 47.66
CA ALA A 87 -52.16 -38.48 46.91
C ALA A 87 -51.52 -39.11 45.66
N GLU A 88 -51.92 -38.61 44.49
CA GLU A 88 -51.33 -38.94 43.19
C GLU A 88 -50.16 -37.98 42.94
N TYR A 89 -48.93 -38.49 42.98
CA TYR A 89 -47.72 -37.76 42.62
C TYR A 89 -47.38 -38.06 41.15
N ARG A 90 -47.47 -37.06 40.28
CA ARG A 90 -47.00 -37.16 38.88
C ARG A 90 -45.63 -36.52 38.76
N LEU A 91 -44.63 -37.35 38.46
CA LEU A 91 -43.23 -36.97 38.27
C LEU A 91 -42.93 -36.97 36.77
N THR A 92 -42.40 -35.87 36.23
CA THR A 92 -41.82 -35.88 34.88
C THR A 92 -40.35 -36.25 34.99
N MET A 93 -39.96 -37.31 34.30
CA MET A 93 -38.62 -37.89 34.23
C MET A 93 -38.01 -37.59 32.86
N GLU A 94 -36.85 -36.94 32.85
CA GLU A 94 -36.12 -36.53 31.64
C GLU A 94 -34.63 -36.90 31.79
N PRO A 95 -33.86 -36.97 30.68
CA PRO A 95 -32.43 -37.23 30.72
C PRO A 95 -31.62 -36.04 31.23
N ASP A 96 -30.35 -36.28 31.50
CA ASP A 96 -29.34 -35.29 31.90
C ASP A 96 -29.09 -34.18 30.86
N LEU A 97 -29.69 -34.28 29.66
CA LEU A 97 -29.80 -33.18 28.69
C LEU A 97 -30.70 -32.02 29.16
N TRP A 98 -31.48 -32.17 30.25
CA TRP A 98 -32.44 -31.12 30.67
C TRP A 98 -31.83 -29.72 30.88
N PRO A 99 -30.67 -29.53 31.51
CA PRO A 99 -30.04 -28.21 31.61
C PRO A 99 -29.76 -27.60 30.23
N MET A 100 -29.38 -28.44 29.25
CA MET A 100 -29.15 -28.06 27.86
C MET A 100 -30.44 -27.74 27.07
N LYS A 101 -31.62 -28.13 27.59
CA LYS A 101 -32.94 -27.64 27.11
C LYS A 101 -33.25 -26.22 27.63
N ARG A 102 -32.53 -25.72 28.64
CA ARG A 102 -32.89 -24.52 29.43
C ARG A 102 -31.85 -23.41 29.39
N ASP A 103 -30.61 -23.70 29.04
CA ASP A 103 -29.59 -22.69 28.80
C ASP A 103 -29.80 -21.93 27.49
N ARG A 104 -29.03 -20.85 27.30
CA ARG A 104 -28.95 -20.11 26.04
C ARG A 104 -27.58 -19.45 25.97
N ASN A 105 -26.78 -19.78 24.96
CA ASN A 105 -25.37 -19.43 24.93
C ASN A 105 -24.89 -18.86 23.59
N LEU A 106 -23.69 -18.29 23.66
CA LEU A 106 -22.96 -17.60 22.61
C LEU A 106 -21.48 -18.02 22.76
N ARG A 107 -20.99 -18.89 21.87
CA ARG A 107 -19.66 -19.51 21.96
C ARG A 107 -19.09 -19.77 20.57
N ILE A 108 -17.77 -19.62 20.43
CA ILE A 108 -17.03 -19.94 19.21
C ILE A 108 -16.21 -21.22 19.43
N PHE A 109 -16.30 -22.16 18.51
CA PHE A 109 -15.50 -23.38 18.44
C PHE A 109 -14.63 -23.33 17.18
N GLN A 110 -13.35 -23.71 17.31
CA GLN A 110 -12.34 -23.64 16.25
C GLN A 110 -11.48 -24.90 16.25
N GLY A 111 -11.15 -25.41 15.07
CA GLY A 111 -10.25 -26.55 14.88
C GLY A 111 -10.76 -27.90 15.38
N GLN A 112 -12.06 -28.01 15.69
CA GLN A 112 -12.66 -29.19 16.32
C GLN A 112 -13.65 -29.90 15.37
N THR A 113 -13.78 -31.21 15.53
CA THR A 113 -14.83 -31.99 14.87
C THR A 113 -16.16 -31.88 15.63
N VAL A 114 -17.30 -32.11 14.98
CA VAL A 114 -18.60 -32.11 15.66
C VAL A 114 -18.64 -33.08 16.85
N PRO A 115 -18.17 -34.35 16.76
CA PRO A 115 -18.08 -35.22 17.93
C PRO A 115 -17.26 -34.65 19.09
N GLN A 116 -16.21 -33.86 18.84
CA GLN A 116 -15.46 -33.19 19.92
C GLN A 116 -16.29 -32.09 20.59
N ILE A 117 -16.95 -31.24 19.80
CA ILE A 117 -17.83 -30.16 20.29
C ILE A 117 -18.99 -30.74 21.11
N VAL A 118 -19.66 -31.77 20.57
CA VAL A 118 -20.77 -32.48 21.23
C VAL A 118 -20.32 -33.10 22.55
N LYS A 119 -19.22 -33.86 22.57
CA LYS A 119 -18.70 -34.48 23.80
C LYS A 119 -18.23 -33.45 24.83
N SER A 120 -17.71 -32.29 24.41
CA SER A 120 -17.38 -31.19 25.34
C SER A 120 -18.63 -30.68 26.08
N LEU A 121 -19.70 -30.37 25.34
CA LEU A 121 -20.92 -29.80 25.93
C LEU A 121 -21.74 -30.80 26.75
N LEU A 122 -21.73 -32.07 26.35
CA LEU A 122 -22.30 -33.17 27.15
C LEU A 122 -21.52 -33.38 28.45
N GLY A 123 -20.17 -33.34 28.39
CA GLY A 123 -19.30 -33.45 29.55
C GLY A 123 -19.41 -32.26 30.52
N GLU A 124 -19.49 -31.03 30.00
CA GLU A 124 -19.80 -29.82 30.79
C GLU A 124 -21.16 -29.93 31.52
N SER A 125 -22.11 -30.66 30.93
CA SER A 125 -23.45 -30.91 31.49
C SER A 125 -23.54 -32.20 32.34
N GLN A 126 -22.41 -32.87 32.58
CA GLN A 126 -22.29 -34.13 33.34
C GLN A 126 -23.09 -35.32 32.77
N VAL A 127 -23.39 -35.33 31.47
CA VAL A 127 -24.10 -36.42 30.79
C VAL A 127 -23.16 -37.61 30.62
N ASN A 128 -23.59 -38.83 30.98
CA ASN A 128 -22.86 -40.06 30.64
C ASN A 128 -22.97 -40.30 29.13
N VAL A 129 -21.83 -40.45 28.44
CA VAL A 129 -21.78 -40.65 26.98
C VAL A 129 -21.02 -41.92 26.64
N GLU A 130 -21.60 -42.75 25.77
CA GLU A 130 -20.91 -43.83 25.07
C GLU A 130 -20.73 -43.42 23.60
N ASP A 131 -19.50 -43.50 23.09
CA ASP A 131 -19.17 -43.16 21.70
C ASP A 131 -18.95 -44.44 20.89
N ARG A 132 -19.89 -44.76 19.99
CA ARG A 132 -19.79 -45.89 19.06
C ARG A 132 -19.56 -45.43 17.61
N LEU A 133 -19.23 -44.16 17.38
CA LEU A 133 -19.09 -43.59 16.05
C LEU A 133 -17.96 -44.26 15.26
N THR A 134 -18.21 -44.54 13.98
CA THR A 134 -17.26 -45.17 13.06
C THR A 134 -16.90 -44.32 11.84
N GLY A 135 -17.62 -43.23 11.62
CA GLY A 135 -17.33 -42.25 10.57
C GLY A 135 -16.08 -41.41 10.86
N SER A 136 -15.50 -40.86 9.79
CA SER A 136 -14.47 -39.82 9.89
C SER A 136 -15.10 -38.45 9.74
N TYR A 137 -14.95 -37.59 10.75
CA TYR A 137 -15.61 -36.29 10.84
C TYR A 137 -14.61 -35.16 10.60
N ARG A 138 -15.00 -34.16 9.82
CA ARG A 138 -14.13 -33.03 9.47
C ARG A 138 -13.86 -32.13 10.67
N PRO A 139 -12.66 -31.54 10.80
CA PRO A 139 -12.45 -30.38 11.68
C PRO A 139 -13.10 -29.14 11.05
N TRP A 140 -13.84 -28.39 11.85
CA TRP A 140 -14.43 -27.11 11.45
C TRP A 140 -13.44 -25.98 11.76
N GLU A 141 -13.05 -25.19 10.75
CA GLU A 141 -12.16 -24.02 10.91
C GLU A 141 -12.76 -22.99 11.89
N TYR A 142 -14.09 -22.85 11.84
CA TYR A 142 -14.89 -21.95 12.67
C TYR A 142 -16.33 -22.48 12.73
N CYS A 143 -16.93 -22.54 13.92
CA CYS A 143 -18.30 -22.98 14.17
C CYS A 143 -18.86 -22.23 15.40
N VAL A 144 -20.06 -21.67 15.32
CA VAL A 144 -20.60 -20.76 16.35
C VAL A 144 -21.91 -21.29 16.91
N GLN A 145 -21.98 -21.40 18.24
CA GLN A 145 -23.24 -21.46 18.99
C GLN A 145 -23.78 -20.02 19.08
N TYR A 146 -24.93 -19.73 18.48
CA TYR A 146 -25.43 -18.36 18.34
C TYR A 146 -26.86 -18.18 18.85
N GLN A 147 -26.99 -17.64 20.06
CA GLN A 147 -28.27 -17.32 20.72
C GLN A 147 -29.25 -18.50 20.84
N GLU A 148 -28.73 -19.72 20.93
CA GLU A 148 -29.47 -20.98 20.98
C GLU A 148 -29.13 -21.72 22.29
N SER A 149 -29.91 -22.75 22.65
CA SER A 149 -29.56 -23.62 23.78
C SER A 149 -28.44 -24.58 23.40
N SER A 150 -27.76 -25.16 24.39
CA SER A 150 -26.70 -26.13 24.13
C SER A 150 -27.23 -27.44 23.56
N LEU A 151 -28.49 -27.80 23.84
CA LEU A 151 -29.13 -28.94 23.17
C LEU A 151 -29.38 -28.62 21.69
N ALA A 152 -30.00 -27.48 21.37
CA ALA A 152 -30.26 -27.11 19.97
C ALA A 152 -28.98 -27.06 19.14
N PHE A 153 -27.90 -26.52 19.73
CA PHE A 153 -26.59 -26.49 19.10
C PHE A 153 -26.02 -27.88 18.79
N ILE A 154 -26.04 -28.83 19.74
CA ILE A 154 -25.55 -30.19 19.46
C ILE A 154 -26.51 -30.94 18.51
N SER A 155 -27.82 -30.75 18.62
CA SER A 155 -28.81 -31.38 17.74
C SER A 155 -28.57 -31.00 16.29
N ARG A 156 -28.57 -29.71 15.91
CA ARG A 156 -28.37 -29.32 14.50
C ARG A 156 -27.02 -29.76 13.92
N LEU A 157 -25.99 -29.90 14.76
CA LEU A 157 -24.67 -30.40 14.33
C LEU A 157 -24.69 -31.92 14.11
N MET A 158 -25.32 -32.69 15.01
CA MET A 158 -25.55 -34.13 14.82
C MET A 158 -26.47 -34.40 13.61
N GLU A 159 -27.50 -33.58 13.42
CA GLU A 159 -28.43 -33.63 12.28
C GLU A 159 -27.75 -33.34 10.94
N LEU A 160 -26.74 -32.47 10.90
CA LEU A 160 -25.93 -32.22 9.69
C LEU A 160 -24.92 -33.34 9.41
N GLU A 161 -24.19 -33.80 10.43
CA GLU A 161 -23.16 -34.83 10.28
C GLU A 161 -23.74 -36.27 10.26
N GLY A 162 -25.07 -36.42 10.40
CA GLY A 162 -25.77 -37.70 10.32
C GLY A 162 -25.65 -38.60 11.56
N ILE A 163 -25.26 -38.02 12.70
CA ILE A 163 -25.10 -38.69 13.99
C ILE A 163 -26.48 -38.87 14.64
N ALA A 164 -26.79 -40.09 15.07
CA ALA A 164 -27.95 -40.40 15.89
C ALA A 164 -27.55 -40.64 17.36
N TYR A 165 -28.53 -40.59 18.27
CA TYR A 165 -28.34 -41.04 19.63
C TYR A 165 -29.54 -41.77 20.23
N HIS A 166 -29.31 -42.57 21.26
CA HIS A 166 -30.35 -43.16 22.11
C HIS A 166 -29.88 -43.20 23.57
N PHE A 167 -30.74 -43.67 24.47
CA PHE A 167 -30.41 -43.87 25.88
C PHE A 167 -30.39 -45.35 26.25
N SER A 168 -29.23 -45.82 26.70
CA SER A 168 -29.10 -47.09 27.41
C SER A 168 -29.39 -46.85 28.90
N HIS A 169 -30.25 -47.68 29.50
CA HIS A 169 -30.72 -47.50 30.87
C HIS A 169 -30.24 -48.63 31.78
N GLU A 170 -29.54 -48.24 32.84
CA GLU A 170 -29.05 -49.12 33.90
C GLU A 170 -29.77 -48.80 35.23
N ALA A 171 -29.47 -49.53 36.31
CA ALA A 171 -30.21 -49.41 37.57
C ALA A 171 -30.01 -48.05 38.28
N ASP A 172 -28.83 -47.45 38.12
CA ASP A 172 -28.36 -46.24 38.82
C ASP A 172 -28.12 -45.05 37.88
N LYS A 173 -28.04 -45.27 36.57
CA LYS A 173 -27.72 -44.26 35.54
C LYS A 173 -28.41 -44.54 34.20
N HIS A 174 -28.42 -43.51 33.36
CA HIS A 174 -28.69 -43.62 31.92
C HIS A 174 -27.47 -43.07 31.16
N THR A 175 -27.22 -43.63 29.98
CA THR A 175 -26.07 -43.32 29.13
C THR A 175 -26.53 -42.96 27.72
N LEU A 176 -26.13 -41.78 27.23
CA LEU A 176 -26.39 -41.34 25.86
C LEU A 176 -25.39 -42.03 24.92
N VAL A 177 -25.89 -42.88 24.03
CA VAL A 177 -25.07 -43.65 23.09
C VAL A 177 -25.11 -42.98 21.71
N LEU A 178 -23.95 -42.49 21.23
CA LEU A 178 -23.78 -41.88 19.91
C LEU A 178 -23.54 -42.94 18.84
N THR A 179 -24.29 -42.90 17.74
CA THR A 179 -24.20 -43.87 16.63
C THR A 179 -24.25 -43.22 15.24
N ASP A 180 -23.63 -43.85 14.25
CA ASP A 180 -23.59 -43.39 12.85
C ASP A 180 -23.70 -44.48 11.77
N ALA A 181 -23.79 -45.76 12.14
CA ALA A 181 -23.99 -46.89 11.22
C ALA A 181 -24.80 -48.04 11.86
N PRO A 182 -25.53 -48.86 11.08
CA PRO A 182 -26.40 -49.92 11.62
C PRO A 182 -25.68 -50.96 12.49
N LEU A 183 -24.43 -51.29 12.15
CA LEU A 183 -23.62 -52.33 12.81
C LEU A 183 -23.29 -52.04 14.30
N GLN A 184 -23.67 -50.88 14.83
CA GLN A 184 -23.50 -50.47 16.23
C GLN A 184 -24.73 -50.79 17.10
N GLN A 185 -25.84 -51.16 16.45
CA GLN A 185 -27.12 -51.52 17.07
C GLN A 185 -27.11 -53.01 17.39
N GLN A 186 -27.73 -53.38 18.50
CA GLN A 186 -27.82 -54.77 18.97
C GLN A 186 -29.22 -55.02 19.53
N PRO A 187 -29.66 -56.28 19.61
CA PRO A 187 -30.93 -56.59 20.24
C PRO A 187 -30.91 -56.31 21.75
N PHE A 188 -32.08 -55.96 22.30
CA PHE A 188 -32.25 -55.89 23.75
C PHE A 188 -32.22 -57.33 24.30
N SER A 189 -31.38 -57.59 25.31
CA SER A 189 -31.12 -58.98 25.74
C SER A 189 -32.36 -59.68 26.29
N GLY A 190 -32.64 -60.89 25.78
CA GLY A 190 -33.86 -61.64 26.02
C GLY A 190 -35.04 -61.26 25.12
N TYR A 191 -34.85 -60.33 24.18
CA TYR A 191 -35.83 -59.88 23.18
C TYR A 191 -35.22 -59.87 21.76
N GLU A 192 -34.24 -60.75 21.51
CA GLU A 192 -33.56 -60.91 20.21
C GLU A 192 -34.54 -61.28 19.07
N SER A 193 -35.64 -61.95 19.41
CA SER A 193 -36.77 -62.21 18.52
C SER A 193 -38.09 -62.00 19.25
N ILE A 194 -39.05 -61.31 18.61
CA ILE A 194 -40.36 -61.01 19.18
C ILE A 194 -41.45 -61.62 18.28
N PRO A 195 -42.35 -62.47 18.79
CA PRO A 195 -43.43 -63.05 18.00
C PRO A 195 -44.58 -62.05 17.81
N TYR A 196 -45.22 -62.11 16.64
CA TYR A 196 -46.54 -61.56 16.40
C TYR A 196 -47.62 -62.57 16.85
N HIS A 197 -48.52 -62.14 17.72
CA HIS A 197 -49.61 -62.94 18.28
C HIS A 197 -50.92 -62.63 17.58
N VAL A 198 -51.33 -63.50 16.66
CA VAL A 198 -52.68 -63.46 16.05
C VAL A 198 -53.72 -63.77 17.13
N THR A 199 -54.42 -62.74 17.62
CA THR A 199 -55.56 -62.90 18.53
C THR A 199 -56.86 -63.04 17.73
N PRO A 200 -57.56 -64.18 17.79
CA PRO A 200 -58.91 -64.29 17.25
C PRO A 200 -59.87 -63.34 17.97
N SER A 201 -60.98 -62.96 17.33
CA SER A 201 -61.97 -62.03 17.88
C SER A 201 -62.48 -62.45 19.28
N GLY A 202 -61.94 -61.81 20.33
CA GLY A 202 -62.27 -62.09 21.74
C GLY A 202 -61.29 -63.01 22.50
N GLY A 203 -60.18 -63.42 21.90
CA GLY A 203 -59.12 -64.18 22.57
C GLY A 203 -58.07 -63.28 23.24
N SER A 204 -57.58 -63.70 24.41
CA SER A 204 -56.40 -63.15 25.08
C SER A 204 -55.19 -64.06 24.89
N THR A 205 -53.97 -63.50 24.92
CA THR A 205 -52.72 -64.25 25.03
C THR A 205 -52.03 -63.90 26.35
N ASP A 206 -51.48 -64.92 27.02
CA ASP A 206 -50.63 -64.75 28.20
C ASP A 206 -49.15 -64.53 27.82
N GLU A 207 -48.84 -64.44 26.51
CA GLU A 207 -47.49 -64.24 25.99
C GLU A 207 -47.20 -62.79 25.58
N GLU A 208 -45.94 -62.39 25.77
CA GLU A 208 -45.43 -61.13 25.25
C GLU A 208 -45.18 -61.24 23.76
N GLY A 209 -45.47 -60.15 23.04
CA GLY A 209 -45.23 -60.05 21.61
C GLY A 209 -45.85 -58.80 21.03
N ILE A 210 -46.05 -58.83 19.72
CA ILE A 210 -46.66 -57.76 18.93
C ILE A 210 -48.07 -58.21 18.54
N SER A 211 -49.04 -57.31 18.59
CA SER A 211 -50.47 -57.59 18.35
C SER A 211 -51.06 -56.74 17.22
N GLN A 212 -50.41 -55.63 16.87
CA GLN A 212 -50.72 -54.82 15.69
C GLN A 212 -49.42 -54.48 14.96
N TRP A 213 -49.48 -54.48 13.64
CA TRP A 213 -48.36 -54.22 12.73
C TRP A 213 -48.93 -53.59 11.45
N ALA A 214 -48.43 -52.42 11.07
CA ALA A 214 -48.93 -51.62 9.96
C ALA A 214 -47.75 -50.96 9.23
N LEU A 215 -47.68 -51.15 7.92
CA LEU A 215 -46.63 -50.60 7.06
C LEU A 215 -47.12 -49.32 6.39
N GLU A 216 -46.24 -48.33 6.30
CA GLU A 216 -46.50 -47.02 5.71
C GLU A 216 -45.33 -46.64 4.79
N ASP A 217 -45.57 -46.71 3.47
CA ASP A 217 -44.62 -46.26 2.46
C ASP A 217 -44.97 -44.84 1.98
N SER A 218 -43.99 -43.93 1.96
CA SER A 218 -44.17 -42.52 1.60
C SER A 218 -43.37 -42.12 0.34
N VAL A 219 -43.85 -41.10 -0.38
CA VAL A 219 -43.18 -40.59 -1.59
C VAL A 219 -42.12 -39.56 -1.20
N THR A 220 -40.85 -39.96 -1.22
CA THR A 220 -39.72 -39.05 -0.97
C THR A 220 -39.08 -38.53 -2.28
N PRO A 221 -38.39 -37.37 -2.26
CA PRO A 221 -37.84 -36.77 -3.47
C PRO A 221 -36.79 -37.65 -4.17
N GLY A 222 -36.62 -37.45 -5.48
CA GLY A 222 -35.85 -38.33 -6.35
C GLY A 222 -34.35 -38.01 -6.44
N ILE A 223 -33.95 -36.78 -6.13
CA ILE A 223 -32.55 -36.34 -6.07
C ILE A 223 -32.41 -35.20 -5.06
N TYR A 224 -31.33 -35.23 -4.29
CA TYR A 224 -30.90 -34.11 -3.45
C TYR A 224 -29.67 -33.47 -4.08
N SER A 225 -29.63 -32.14 -4.11
CA SER A 225 -28.51 -31.35 -4.63
C SER A 225 -28.16 -30.21 -3.68
N LEU A 226 -26.89 -29.80 -3.68
CA LEU A 226 -26.39 -28.70 -2.86
C LEU A 226 -25.10 -28.12 -3.47
N ASP A 227 -24.81 -26.85 -3.18
CA ASP A 227 -23.57 -26.17 -3.59
C ASP A 227 -23.08 -25.20 -2.50
N ASP A 228 -21.83 -24.75 -2.61
CA ASP A 228 -21.23 -23.74 -1.72
C ASP A 228 -20.12 -22.94 -2.47
N TYR A 229 -19.51 -21.95 -1.81
CA TYR A 229 -18.45 -21.13 -2.39
C TYR A 229 -17.26 -20.94 -1.44
N ASP A 230 -16.08 -21.44 -1.85
CA ASP A 230 -14.80 -21.11 -1.21
C ASP A 230 -14.03 -20.07 -2.03
N PHE A 231 -13.87 -18.87 -1.46
CA PHE A 231 -13.08 -17.78 -2.05
C PHE A 231 -11.60 -18.13 -2.27
N ARG A 232 -11.08 -19.17 -1.60
CA ARG A 232 -9.71 -19.69 -1.80
C ARG A 232 -9.59 -20.52 -3.08
N LYS A 233 -10.72 -20.98 -3.63
CA LYS A 233 -10.85 -21.81 -4.85
C LYS A 233 -12.02 -21.30 -5.71
N PRO A 234 -12.04 -20.02 -6.13
CA PRO A 234 -13.26 -19.33 -6.58
C PRO A 234 -13.90 -19.87 -7.87
N ASN A 235 -13.19 -20.73 -8.62
CA ASN A 235 -13.66 -21.40 -9.84
C ASN A 235 -13.82 -22.92 -9.66
N ALA A 236 -13.76 -23.44 -8.42
CA ALA A 236 -13.96 -24.87 -8.17
C ALA A 236 -15.43 -25.23 -8.29
N TRP A 237 -15.73 -26.30 -9.02
CA TRP A 237 -17.06 -26.89 -9.06
C TRP A 237 -17.33 -27.62 -7.73
N LEU A 238 -18.08 -26.97 -6.83
CA LEU A 238 -18.43 -27.52 -5.52
C LEU A 238 -19.80 -28.20 -5.50
N PHE A 239 -20.66 -27.99 -6.51
CA PHE A 239 -21.99 -28.59 -6.62
C PHE A 239 -21.91 -30.12 -6.51
N GLN A 240 -22.75 -30.69 -5.65
CA GLN A 240 -22.92 -32.13 -5.46
C GLN A 240 -24.40 -32.48 -5.63
N ALA A 241 -24.66 -33.67 -6.17
CA ALA A 241 -26.02 -34.21 -6.26
C ALA A 241 -26.02 -35.73 -6.10
N ARG A 242 -27.09 -36.27 -5.51
CA ARG A 242 -27.23 -37.69 -5.21
C ARG A 242 -28.68 -38.14 -5.41
N GLN A 243 -28.87 -39.12 -6.30
CA GLN A 243 -30.19 -39.72 -6.56
C GLN A 243 -30.64 -40.55 -5.36
N ASN A 244 -31.93 -40.51 -5.08
CA ASN A 244 -32.59 -41.35 -4.09
C ASN A 244 -33.21 -42.58 -4.77
N PRO A 245 -32.68 -43.80 -4.56
CA PRO A 245 -33.20 -45.01 -5.20
C PRO A 245 -34.53 -45.49 -4.58
N ALA A 246 -34.93 -44.95 -3.43
CA ALA A 246 -36.22 -45.28 -2.78
C ALA A 246 -37.39 -44.44 -3.32
N SER A 247 -37.11 -43.36 -4.07
CA SER A 247 -38.18 -42.57 -4.69
C SER A 247 -38.85 -43.35 -5.83
N PRO A 248 -40.19 -43.30 -5.99
CA PRO A 248 -40.87 -43.86 -7.16
C PRO A 248 -40.47 -43.23 -8.51
N SER A 249 -39.71 -42.13 -8.50
CA SER A 249 -39.19 -41.49 -9.71
C SER A 249 -37.77 -40.93 -9.47
N PRO A 250 -36.75 -41.79 -9.36
CA PRO A 250 -35.38 -41.36 -9.08
C PRO A 250 -34.89 -40.31 -10.09
N GLY A 251 -34.19 -39.29 -9.61
CA GLY A 251 -33.71 -38.18 -10.44
C GLY A 251 -34.78 -37.20 -10.98
N SER A 252 -36.08 -37.40 -10.69
CA SER A 252 -37.16 -36.60 -11.30
C SER A 252 -37.72 -35.48 -10.41
N ILE A 253 -37.53 -35.56 -9.09
CA ILE A 253 -37.93 -34.52 -8.12
C ILE A 253 -36.65 -34.06 -7.40
N ASP A 254 -36.21 -32.83 -7.66
CA ASP A 254 -34.96 -32.26 -7.14
C ASP A 254 -35.23 -31.33 -5.96
N VAL A 255 -34.37 -31.42 -4.94
CA VAL A 255 -34.32 -30.50 -3.79
C VAL A 255 -32.92 -29.93 -3.73
N TYR A 256 -32.80 -28.63 -4.00
CA TYR A 256 -31.53 -27.90 -4.03
C TYR A 256 -31.36 -27.00 -2.80
N ASP A 257 -30.36 -27.28 -1.97
CA ASP A 257 -30.04 -26.54 -0.74
C ASP A 257 -28.82 -25.60 -0.93
N TRP A 258 -28.95 -24.35 -0.47
CA TRP A 258 -27.85 -23.36 -0.45
C TRP A 258 -27.85 -22.50 0.83
N PRO A 259 -26.68 -22.26 1.47
CA PRO A 259 -25.38 -22.85 1.19
C PRO A 259 -25.23 -24.24 1.83
N GLY A 260 -24.54 -25.16 1.14
CA GLY A 260 -24.37 -26.55 1.57
C GLY A 260 -23.49 -26.78 2.81
N ARG A 261 -22.82 -25.73 3.32
CA ARG A 261 -21.94 -25.72 4.51
C ARG A 261 -20.62 -26.49 4.32
N TYR A 262 -19.94 -26.35 3.18
CA TYR A 262 -18.64 -26.98 2.95
C TYR A 262 -17.69 -26.18 2.02
N VAL A 263 -16.43 -26.63 1.99
CA VAL A 263 -15.32 -26.04 1.20
C VAL A 263 -14.45 -27.10 0.50
N GLU A 264 -14.81 -28.38 0.64
CA GLU A 264 -14.18 -29.54 -0.02
C GLU A 264 -15.26 -30.47 -0.58
N HIS A 265 -15.04 -30.98 -1.79
CA HIS A 265 -15.98 -31.84 -2.53
C HIS A 265 -16.46 -33.05 -1.71
N GLY A 266 -15.56 -33.75 -1.01
CA GLY A 266 -15.91 -34.93 -0.21
C GLY A 266 -16.83 -34.65 0.99
N HIS A 267 -16.84 -33.42 1.52
CA HIS A 267 -17.80 -33.01 2.56
C HIS A 267 -19.18 -32.75 1.97
N GLY A 268 -19.27 -32.18 0.76
CA GLY A 268 -20.54 -32.03 0.04
C GLY A 268 -21.15 -33.38 -0.32
N GLU A 269 -20.34 -34.32 -0.82
CA GLU A 269 -20.77 -35.69 -1.12
C GLU A 269 -21.27 -36.43 0.13
N PHE A 270 -20.58 -36.23 1.26
CA PHE A 270 -21.00 -36.73 2.57
C PHE A 270 -22.37 -36.18 2.97
N TYR A 271 -22.59 -34.86 2.96
CA TYR A 271 -23.88 -34.28 3.34
C TYR A 271 -25.02 -34.65 2.37
N ALA A 272 -24.74 -34.73 1.06
CA ALA A 272 -25.70 -35.25 0.08
C ALA A 272 -26.13 -36.69 0.39
N ARG A 273 -25.19 -37.52 0.87
CA ARG A 273 -25.50 -38.88 1.34
C ARG A 273 -26.35 -38.88 2.60
N ILE A 274 -26.04 -38.07 3.61
CA ILE A 274 -26.84 -38.00 4.85
C ILE A 274 -28.32 -37.67 4.54
N ARG A 275 -28.59 -36.74 3.61
CA ARG A 275 -29.98 -36.42 3.21
C ARG A 275 -30.66 -37.55 2.46
N GLN A 276 -29.97 -38.13 1.49
CA GLN A 276 -30.49 -39.24 0.70
C GLN A 276 -30.79 -40.46 1.59
N GLU A 277 -29.94 -40.75 2.57
CA GLU A 277 -30.17 -41.81 3.57
C GLU A 277 -31.35 -41.46 4.49
N ARG A 278 -31.50 -40.19 4.91
CA ARG A 278 -32.70 -39.77 5.68
C ARG A 278 -33.99 -40.03 4.92
N TRP A 279 -34.05 -39.72 3.62
CA TRP A 279 -35.22 -40.04 2.79
C TRP A 279 -35.50 -41.55 2.62
N GLN A 280 -34.58 -42.44 2.98
CA GLN A 280 -34.87 -43.88 3.07
C GLN A 280 -35.56 -44.24 4.39
N VAL A 281 -35.26 -43.51 5.48
CA VAL A 281 -35.98 -43.58 6.77
C VAL A 281 -37.40 -43.02 6.65
N ASP A 282 -37.57 -41.95 5.86
CA ASP A 282 -38.88 -41.35 5.61
C ASP A 282 -39.71 -42.15 4.59
N HIS A 283 -39.06 -42.89 3.67
CA HIS A 283 -39.74 -43.67 2.65
C HIS A 283 -40.52 -44.86 3.20
N GLN A 284 -39.97 -45.60 4.17
CA GLN A 284 -40.60 -46.79 4.71
C GLN A 284 -40.58 -46.76 6.24
N GLN A 285 -41.75 -46.53 6.84
CA GLN A 285 -41.96 -46.58 8.28
C GLN A 285 -42.96 -47.67 8.62
N ILE A 286 -42.77 -48.33 9.75
CA ILE A 286 -43.66 -49.40 10.20
C ILE A 286 -44.05 -49.10 11.64
N GLN A 287 -45.35 -49.12 11.91
CA GLN A 287 -45.94 -48.85 13.20
C GLN A 287 -46.49 -50.16 13.80
N GLY A 288 -46.44 -50.31 15.13
CA GLY A 288 -46.98 -51.47 15.80
C GLY A 288 -47.39 -51.23 17.24
N THR A 289 -48.18 -52.17 17.77
CA THR A 289 -48.58 -52.20 19.19
C THR A 289 -48.29 -53.57 19.77
N GLY A 290 -47.65 -53.62 20.94
CA GLY A 290 -47.27 -54.85 21.60
C GLY A 290 -47.23 -54.77 23.12
N THR A 291 -46.91 -55.90 23.73
CA THR A 291 -46.76 -56.11 25.18
C THR A 291 -45.30 -56.40 25.57
N ALA A 292 -44.43 -56.68 24.59
CA ALA A 292 -43.03 -57.04 24.80
C ALA A 292 -42.19 -55.89 25.39
N VAL A 293 -41.87 -55.95 26.68
CA VAL A 293 -41.27 -54.82 27.42
C VAL A 293 -39.81 -54.51 27.06
N GLY A 294 -39.15 -55.34 26.23
CA GLY A 294 -37.82 -55.08 25.68
C GLY A 294 -37.76 -54.10 24.51
N LEU A 295 -38.89 -53.73 23.90
CA LEU A 295 -38.93 -52.75 22.80
C LEU A 295 -38.44 -51.38 23.28
N ALA A 296 -37.29 -50.93 22.75
CA ALA A 296 -36.59 -49.71 23.17
C ALA A 296 -35.84 -49.08 21.97
N PRO A 297 -35.85 -47.74 21.79
CA PRO A 297 -35.17 -47.11 20.67
C PRO A 297 -33.67 -47.39 20.62
N GLY A 298 -33.13 -47.64 19.43
CA GLY A 298 -31.72 -47.98 19.21
C GLY A 298 -31.39 -49.47 19.29
N TYR A 299 -32.34 -50.31 19.71
CA TYR A 299 -32.19 -51.76 19.73
C TYR A 299 -32.91 -52.42 18.55
N THR A 300 -32.35 -53.51 18.02
CA THR A 300 -32.98 -54.33 16.98
C THR A 300 -33.81 -55.49 17.56
N PHE A 301 -34.67 -56.09 16.74
CA PHE A 301 -35.27 -57.40 17.02
C PHE A 301 -35.67 -58.10 15.71
N ALA A 302 -35.68 -59.43 15.70
CA ALA A 302 -36.29 -60.20 14.63
C ALA A 302 -37.81 -60.36 14.85
N LEU A 303 -38.64 -59.93 13.91
CA LEU A 303 -40.08 -60.22 13.95
C LEU A 303 -40.34 -61.65 13.48
N LEU A 304 -41.07 -62.43 14.29
CA LEU A 304 -41.48 -63.79 13.96
C LEU A 304 -43.01 -63.89 13.82
N ASN A 305 -43.49 -64.80 12.97
CA ASN A 305 -44.91 -65.04 12.69
C ASN A 305 -45.68 -63.79 12.19
N ALA A 306 -44.99 -62.87 11.51
CA ALA A 306 -45.55 -61.61 11.04
C ALA A 306 -46.84 -61.80 10.20
N PRO A 307 -47.81 -60.86 10.26
CA PRO A 307 -49.13 -61.04 9.64
C PRO A 307 -49.08 -61.19 8.12
N PHE A 308 -48.06 -60.62 7.47
CA PHE A 308 -47.66 -60.97 6.10
C PHE A 308 -46.28 -61.64 6.14
N PHE A 309 -46.11 -62.75 5.40
CA PHE A 309 -44.88 -63.54 5.48
C PHE A 309 -43.61 -62.78 5.07
N SER A 310 -43.77 -61.80 4.16
CA SER A 310 -42.73 -60.83 3.74
C SER A 310 -42.08 -60.07 4.87
N ASP A 311 -42.79 -59.90 5.99
CA ASP A 311 -42.42 -58.96 7.06
C ASP A 311 -41.68 -59.68 8.21
N ASN A 312 -41.32 -60.95 8.03
CA ASN A 312 -40.43 -61.66 8.96
C ASN A 312 -38.99 -61.25 8.64
N GLY A 313 -38.45 -60.31 9.42
CA GLY A 313 -37.14 -59.70 9.22
C GLY A 313 -36.60 -59.06 10.51
N GLU A 314 -35.41 -58.46 10.42
CA GLU A 314 -34.84 -57.69 11.52
C GLU A 314 -35.21 -56.20 11.38
N TYR A 315 -35.65 -55.61 12.50
CA TYR A 315 -36.14 -54.24 12.57
C TYR A 315 -35.41 -53.46 13.66
N LEU A 316 -35.03 -52.22 13.35
CA LEU A 316 -34.54 -51.23 14.30
C LEU A 316 -35.72 -50.48 14.90
N THR A 317 -35.82 -50.45 16.23
CA THR A 317 -36.77 -49.61 16.95
C THR A 317 -36.34 -48.15 16.87
N THR A 318 -37.17 -47.29 16.27
CA THR A 318 -36.90 -45.85 16.11
C THR A 318 -37.62 -45.00 17.15
N ALA A 319 -38.82 -45.39 17.58
CA ALA A 319 -39.56 -44.73 18.66
C ALA A 319 -40.44 -45.72 19.43
N VAL A 320 -40.67 -45.44 20.72
CA VAL A 320 -41.60 -46.20 21.57
C VAL A 320 -42.35 -45.25 22.51
N HIS A 321 -43.67 -45.39 22.54
CA HIS A 321 -44.57 -44.78 23.50
C HIS A 321 -45.06 -45.85 24.48
N TYR A 322 -44.78 -45.63 25.77
CA TYR A 322 -45.14 -46.56 26.83
C TYR A 322 -46.47 -46.17 27.46
N GLN A 323 -47.29 -47.16 27.77
CA GLN A 323 -48.52 -47.04 28.54
C GLN A 323 -48.60 -48.20 29.53
N PHE A 324 -48.02 -48.00 30.71
CA PHE A 324 -48.01 -48.97 31.80
C PHE A 324 -48.93 -48.53 32.92
N GLU A 325 -49.82 -49.41 33.38
CA GLU A 325 -50.63 -49.24 34.59
C GLU A 325 -50.65 -50.53 35.40
N GLU A 326 -50.47 -50.42 36.71
CA GLU A 326 -50.41 -51.54 37.64
C GLU A 326 -51.62 -51.61 38.56
N ASN A 327 -52.03 -52.84 38.91
CA ASN A 327 -53.16 -53.10 39.79
C ASN A 327 -53.14 -52.24 41.06
N ARG A 328 -54.29 -51.64 41.39
CA ARG A 328 -54.45 -50.75 42.54
C ARG A 328 -54.11 -51.47 43.84
N TYR A 329 -53.52 -50.76 44.80
CA TYR A 329 -53.15 -51.29 46.13
C TYR A 329 -54.35 -51.51 47.07
N ALA A 330 -55.54 -51.81 46.53
CA ALA A 330 -56.79 -51.96 47.27
C ALA A 330 -57.44 -53.32 46.98
N SER A 331 -57.82 -54.03 48.05
CA SER A 331 -58.47 -55.35 47.97
C SER A 331 -59.91 -55.26 47.43
N GLY A 332 -60.23 -56.04 46.40
CA GLY A 332 -61.60 -56.21 45.89
C GLY A 332 -61.93 -55.51 44.57
N ASP A 333 -60.97 -54.82 43.93
CA ASP A 333 -61.11 -54.29 42.57
C ASP A 333 -60.72 -55.34 41.52
N SER A 334 -61.32 -55.29 40.32
CA SER A 334 -61.12 -56.26 39.23
C SER A 334 -60.40 -55.69 38.01
N GLY A 335 -59.79 -54.50 38.14
CA GLY A 335 -58.82 -54.01 37.15
C GLY A 335 -57.60 -54.92 37.05
N GLY A 336 -57.11 -55.11 35.82
CA GLY A 336 -55.85 -55.83 35.52
C GLY A 336 -54.74 -54.86 35.09
N SER A 337 -53.48 -55.26 35.28
CA SER A 337 -52.32 -54.45 34.86
C SER A 337 -52.25 -54.35 33.34
N VAL A 338 -52.00 -53.16 32.83
CA VAL A 338 -51.94 -52.84 31.40
C VAL A 338 -50.48 -52.63 31.02
N HIS A 339 -49.91 -53.51 30.20
CA HIS A 339 -48.59 -53.34 29.59
C HIS A 339 -48.74 -53.10 28.09
N ARG A 340 -48.87 -51.84 27.66
CA ARG A 340 -48.96 -51.46 26.25
C ARG A 340 -47.73 -50.65 25.82
N LEU A 341 -47.18 -51.02 24.67
CA LEU A 341 -46.13 -50.30 23.96
C LEU A 341 -46.61 -50.05 22.53
N ASP A 342 -46.72 -48.79 22.13
CA ASP A 342 -46.94 -48.37 20.75
C ASP A 342 -45.59 -47.91 20.18
N PHE A 343 -45.16 -48.43 19.04
CA PHE A 343 -43.79 -48.26 18.58
C PHE A 343 -43.70 -48.02 17.07
N SER A 344 -42.57 -47.46 16.66
CA SER A 344 -42.17 -47.26 15.26
C SER A 344 -40.84 -47.95 15.02
N VAL A 345 -40.71 -48.61 13.87
CA VAL A 345 -39.49 -49.29 13.42
C VAL A 345 -39.19 -49.00 11.95
N ILE A 346 -37.95 -49.24 11.56
CA ILE A 346 -37.50 -49.39 10.16
C ILE A 346 -36.75 -50.72 10.00
N PRO A 347 -36.60 -51.30 8.81
CA PRO A 347 -35.73 -52.47 8.61
C PRO A 347 -34.29 -52.18 9.04
N SER A 348 -33.60 -53.12 9.70
CA SER A 348 -32.23 -52.90 10.21
C SER A 348 -31.18 -52.61 9.13
N SER A 349 -31.50 -52.93 7.87
CA SER A 349 -30.70 -52.59 6.69
C SER A 349 -30.76 -51.12 6.28
N VAL A 350 -31.74 -50.34 6.78
CA VAL A 350 -31.87 -48.90 6.50
C VAL A 350 -31.02 -48.11 7.51
N VAL A 351 -30.13 -47.27 6.99
CA VAL A 351 -29.29 -46.42 7.84
C VAL A 351 -30.14 -45.31 8.46
N PHE A 352 -30.47 -45.42 9.75
CA PHE A 352 -31.15 -44.34 10.44
C PHE A 352 -30.30 -43.06 10.43
N ARG A 353 -30.88 -41.98 9.90
CA ARG A 353 -30.39 -40.61 10.04
C ARG A 353 -31.43 -39.76 10.78
N PRO A 354 -30.99 -38.83 11.65
CA PRO A 354 -31.88 -37.84 12.26
C PRO A 354 -32.55 -36.96 11.19
N GLU A 355 -33.74 -36.46 11.50
CA GLU A 355 -34.41 -35.41 10.74
C GLU A 355 -33.75 -34.05 11.06
N GLN A 356 -33.65 -33.13 10.09
CA GLN A 356 -33.26 -31.74 10.39
C GLN A 356 -34.43 -30.93 10.95
N ALA A 357 -34.85 -31.28 12.17
CA ALA A 357 -35.87 -30.57 12.92
C ALA A 357 -35.31 -29.30 13.60
N THR A 358 -34.01 -29.24 13.89
CA THR A 358 -33.43 -28.10 14.63
C THR A 358 -32.96 -26.99 13.67
N PRO A 359 -33.58 -25.79 13.69
CA PRO A 359 -33.24 -24.72 12.76
C PRO A 359 -31.82 -24.18 13.04
N TRP A 360 -31.05 -23.95 11.97
CA TRP A 360 -29.76 -23.27 12.09
C TRP A 360 -29.97 -21.81 12.54
N PRO A 361 -29.20 -21.30 13.52
CA PRO A 361 -29.31 -19.92 13.96
C PRO A 361 -28.98 -18.96 12.81
N ARG A 362 -29.57 -17.76 12.87
CA ARG A 362 -29.27 -16.66 11.95
C ARG A 362 -29.05 -15.36 12.72
N THR A 363 -28.20 -14.51 12.16
CA THR A 363 -28.14 -13.09 12.51
C THR A 363 -29.21 -12.32 11.72
N TYR A 364 -29.62 -11.16 12.23
CA TYR A 364 -30.68 -10.32 11.64
C TYR A 364 -30.16 -8.94 11.21
N GLY A 365 -28.84 -8.80 11.09
CA GLY A 365 -28.16 -7.56 10.75
C GLY A 365 -26.70 -7.55 11.23
N PRO A 366 -25.93 -6.54 10.81
CA PRO A 366 -24.53 -6.42 11.18
C PRO A 366 -24.32 -6.08 12.66
N GLN A 367 -23.13 -6.39 13.15
CA GLN A 367 -22.66 -6.16 14.52
C GLN A 367 -21.35 -5.38 14.46
N THR A 368 -20.85 -4.88 15.60
CA THR A 368 -19.46 -4.45 15.70
C THR A 368 -18.62 -5.45 16.51
N ALA A 369 -17.31 -5.44 16.23
CA ALA A 369 -16.33 -6.24 16.93
C ALA A 369 -14.99 -5.48 16.96
N LYS A 370 -14.12 -5.85 17.91
CA LYS A 370 -12.77 -5.29 18.01
C LYS A 370 -11.77 -6.14 17.25
N VAL A 371 -10.88 -5.54 16.47
CA VAL A 371 -9.79 -6.24 15.78
C VAL A 371 -8.70 -6.63 16.77
N VAL A 372 -8.23 -7.88 16.69
CA VAL A 372 -7.26 -8.49 17.63
C VAL A 372 -6.12 -9.21 16.91
N GLY A 373 -5.02 -9.40 17.62
CA GLY A 373 -3.80 -10.05 17.13
C GLY A 373 -2.89 -10.47 18.29
N PRO A 374 -1.69 -11.00 17.99
CA PRO A 374 -0.71 -11.39 19.00
C PRO A 374 -0.25 -10.21 19.85
N GLN A 375 0.21 -10.48 21.08
CA GLN A 375 0.70 -9.44 21.98
C GLN A 375 1.86 -8.65 21.36
N GLY A 376 1.70 -7.34 21.25
CA GLY A 376 2.71 -6.42 20.71
C GLY A 376 2.58 -6.13 19.21
N GLU A 377 1.75 -6.86 18.46
CA GLU A 377 1.51 -6.56 17.05
C GLU A 377 0.37 -5.56 16.84
N SER A 378 0.65 -4.47 16.12
CA SER A 378 -0.36 -3.46 15.76
C SER A 378 -1.13 -3.77 14.47
N ILE A 379 -0.65 -4.73 13.66
CA ILE A 379 -1.31 -5.14 12.41
C ILE A 379 -1.19 -6.67 12.29
N TRP A 380 -2.31 -7.37 12.30
CA TRP A 380 -2.35 -8.82 12.15
C TRP A 380 -3.23 -9.22 10.96
N THR A 381 -2.60 -9.71 9.89
CA THR A 381 -3.28 -10.02 8.62
C THR A 381 -2.63 -11.21 7.91
N ASP A 382 -3.43 -11.95 7.15
CA ASP A 382 -2.94 -13.02 6.26
C ASP A 382 -2.77 -12.54 4.81
N LYS A 383 -2.35 -13.47 3.93
CA LYS A 383 -2.15 -13.25 2.49
C LYS A 383 -3.39 -12.83 1.69
N TYR A 384 -4.58 -12.87 2.29
CA TYR A 384 -5.85 -12.48 1.67
C TYR A 384 -6.39 -11.16 2.25
N GLY A 385 -5.63 -10.47 3.11
CA GLY A 385 -6.08 -9.26 3.79
C GLY A 385 -7.13 -9.52 4.88
N ARG A 386 -7.22 -10.76 5.40
CA ARG A 386 -8.13 -11.13 6.48
C ARG A 386 -7.57 -10.67 7.82
N VAL A 387 -8.44 -10.30 8.75
CA VAL A 387 -8.07 -9.98 10.15
C VAL A 387 -8.72 -10.98 11.12
N LYS A 388 -8.32 -10.93 12.40
CA LYS A 388 -9.02 -11.60 13.49
C LYS A 388 -9.72 -10.60 14.39
N VAL A 389 -10.78 -11.03 15.05
CA VAL A 389 -11.69 -10.16 15.82
C VAL A 389 -12.09 -10.80 17.14
N LYS A 390 -12.48 -9.97 18.12
CA LYS A 390 -13.27 -10.38 19.27
C LYS A 390 -14.64 -9.73 19.21
N PHE A 391 -15.68 -10.55 19.16
CA PHE A 391 -17.06 -10.10 19.27
C PHE A 391 -17.37 -9.66 20.70
N HIS A 392 -18.17 -8.61 20.86
CA HIS A 392 -18.53 -8.07 22.19
C HIS A 392 -19.28 -9.07 23.08
N TRP A 393 -19.94 -10.06 22.49
CA TRP A 393 -20.64 -11.13 23.20
C TRP A 393 -19.77 -12.34 23.55
N ASP A 394 -18.54 -12.45 23.03
CA ASP A 394 -17.67 -13.58 23.36
C ASP A 394 -17.01 -13.38 24.73
N ARG A 395 -17.55 -14.12 25.71
CA ARG A 395 -17.10 -14.15 27.10
C ARG A 395 -15.91 -15.09 27.34
N LEU A 396 -15.58 -15.97 26.39
CA LEU A 396 -14.53 -17.00 26.52
C LEU A 396 -13.26 -16.63 25.76
N ALA A 397 -13.35 -15.83 24.70
CA ALA A 397 -12.19 -15.33 23.97
C ALA A 397 -11.27 -14.45 24.84
N ASN A 398 -9.97 -14.76 24.85
CA ASN A 398 -8.95 -13.99 25.56
C ASN A 398 -8.83 -12.52 25.09
N GLY A 399 -9.15 -12.24 23.81
CA GLY A 399 -8.86 -10.95 23.17
C GLY A 399 -7.52 -10.89 22.43
N ASP A 400 -6.87 -12.05 22.26
CA ASP A 400 -5.68 -12.28 21.43
C ASP A 400 -6.08 -12.85 20.05
N ASP A 401 -5.11 -13.34 19.27
CA ASP A 401 -5.34 -13.95 17.96
C ASP A 401 -5.99 -15.36 18.02
N THR A 402 -6.33 -15.90 19.19
CA THR A 402 -7.17 -17.10 19.31
C THR A 402 -8.67 -16.78 19.27
N SER A 403 -9.06 -15.51 19.44
CA SER A 403 -10.46 -15.07 19.59
C SER A 403 -11.40 -15.39 18.42
N SER A 404 -10.88 -15.55 17.19
CA SER A 404 -11.70 -15.91 16.03
C SER A 404 -10.91 -16.64 14.93
N GLY A 405 -11.67 -17.22 13.98
CA GLY A 405 -11.16 -17.54 12.65
C GLY A 405 -10.81 -16.26 11.86
N TRP A 406 -10.23 -16.43 10.68
CA TRP A 406 -9.80 -15.33 9.82
C TRP A 406 -10.97 -14.72 9.03
N VAL A 407 -11.36 -13.50 9.37
CA VAL A 407 -12.49 -12.76 8.81
C VAL A 407 -12.05 -11.93 7.59
N ARG A 408 -12.76 -12.06 6.46
CA ARG A 408 -12.50 -11.24 5.25
C ARG A 408 -12.86 -9.78 5.47
N VAL A 409 -12.09 -8.88 4.87
CA VAL A 409 -12.31 -7.42 4.94
C VAL A 409 -12.74 -6.88 3.59
N SER A 410 -13.85 -6.13 3.60
CA SER A 410 -14.33 -5.36 2.44
C SER A 410 -13.42 -4.17 2.14
N SER A 411 -13.27 -3.87 0.85
CA SER A 411 -12.54 -2.71 0.35
C SER A 411 -13.45 -1.85 -0.52
N ALA A 412 -13.18 -0.54 -0.54
CA ALA A 412 -13.86 0.40 -1.44
C ALA A 412 -13.66 0.05 -2.93
N TRP A 413 -12.58 -0.66 -3.27
CA TRP A 413 -12.36 -1.22 -4.60
C TRP A 413 -11.43 -2.43 -4.50
N ALA A 414 -11.82 -3.56 -5.10
CA ALA A 414 -10.99 -4.75 -5.24
C ALA A 414 -11.18 -5.38 -6.63
N GLY A 415 -10.07 -5.69 -7.31
CA GLY A 415 -10.02 -6.28 -8.65
C GLY A 415 -8.82 -7.22 -8.82
N GLN A 416 -8.55 -7.63 -10.06
CA GLN A 416 -7.55 -8.65 -10.40
C GLN A 416 -6.09 -8.16 -10.23
N GLY A 417 -5.65 -7.97 -9.00
CA GLY A 417 -4.35 -7.36 -8.66
C GLY A 417 -4.38 -5.83 -8.50
N PHE A 418 -5.58 -5.23 -8.47
CA PHE A 418 -5.79 -3.77 -8.42
C PHE A 418 -6.85 -3.41 -7.37
N GLY A 419 -6.85 -2.16 -6.90
CA GLY A 419 -7.84 -1.62 -5.97
C GLY A 419 -7.22 -0.94 -4.75
N GLY A 420 -8.05 -0.64 -3.75
CA GLY A 420 -7.61 -0.15 -2.45
C GLY A 420 -7.35 -1.29 -1.47
N VAL A 421 -6.39 -1.13 -0.57
CA VAL A 421 -6.16 -2.02 0.57
C VAL A 421 -5.95 -1.20 1.83
N GLN A 422 -6.82 -1.40 2.82
CA GLN A 422 -6.80 -0.70 4.11
C GLN A 422 -7.03 -1.74 5.21
N ILE A 423 -5.95 -2.39 5.66
CA ILE A 423 -6.02 -3.43 6.69
C ILE A 423 -6.37 -2.77 8.05
N PRO A 424 -7.47 -3.18 8.71
CA PRO A 424 -7.79 -2.76 10.08
C PRO A 424 -6.66 -3.15 11.04
N ARG A 425 -6.33 -2.25 11.96
CA ARG A 425 -5.26 -2.45 12.96
C ARG A 425 -5.79 -3.12 14.22
N VAL A 426 -4.91 -3.79 14.95
CA VAL A 426 -5.22 -4.33 16.27
C VAL A 426 -5.61 -3.19 17.20
N GLY A 427 -6.84 -3.21 17.69
CA GLY A 427 -7.46 -2.09 18.40
C GLY A 427 -8.71 -1.52 17.73
N ASP A 428 -8.76 -1.48 16.39
CA ASP A 428 -9.82 -0.85 15.61
C ASP A 428 -11.20 -1.51 15.85
N GLU A 429 -12.27 -0.73 15.73
CA GLU A 429 -13.64 -1.26 15.70
C GLU A 429 -14.15 -1.42 14.26
N VAL A 430 -14.58 -2.64 13.95
CA VAL A 430 -15.04 -3.06 12.62
C VAL A 430 -16.51 -3.45 12.65
N VAL A 431 -17.22 -3.11 11.59
CA VAL A 431 -18.59 -3.58 11.33
C VAL A 431 -18.51 -4.93 10.63
N ILE A 432 -19.16 -5.95 11.21
CA ILE A 432 -19.21 -7.32 10.70
C ILE A 432 -20.64 -7.64 10.28
N ASP A 433 -20.80 -8.06 9.03
CA ASP A 433 -22.00 -8.72 8.54
C ASP A 433 -21.73 -10.24 8.40
N PHE A 434 -22.78 -11.01 8.13
CA PHE A 434 -22.72 -12.47 8.09
C PHE A 434 -23.33 -12.98 6.78
N ILE A 435 -22.58 -13.74 5.99
CA ILE A 435 -23.02 -14.18 4.66
C ILE A 435 -24.27 -15.07 4.81
N ASN A 436 -25.37 -14.71 4.12
CA ASN A 436 -26.70 -15.33 4.27
C ASN A 436 -27.30 -15.26 5.70
N GLY A 437 -26.77 -14.39 6.57
CA GLY A 437 -27.09 -14.34 8.01
C GLY A 437 -26.44 -15.48 8.81
N ASP A 438 -25.51 -16.23 8.23
CA ASP A 438 -24.90 -17.43 8.82
C ASP A 438 -23.83 -17.07 9.87
N PRO A 439 -24.01 -17.36 11.17
CA PRO A 439 -23.05 -16.97 12.22
C PRO A 439 -21.63 -17.52 12.00
N ASP A 440 -21.53 -18.64 11.28
CA ASP A 440 -20.28 -19.31 10.88
C ASP A 440 -19.52 -18.55 9.77
N ARG A 441 -20.10 -17.51 9.14
CA ARG A 441 -19.54 -16.80 7.97
C ARG A 441 -19.44 -15.27 8.15
N PRO A 442 -18.69 -14.77 9.15
CA PRO A 442 -18.47 -13.34 9.33
C PRO A 442 -17.65 -12.72 8.17
N ILE A 443 -17.99 -11.48 7.83
CA ILE A 443 -17.25 -10.62 6.90
C ILE A 443 -17.27 -9.16 7.39
N VAL A 444 -16.11 -8.52 7.47
CA VAL A 444 -16.00 -7.10 7.83
C VAL A 444 -16.47 -6.26 6.64
N THR A 445 -17.56 -5.51 6.82
CA THR A 445 -18.18 -4.65 5.80
C THR A 445 -17.84 -3.17 5.98
N GLY A 446 -17.42 -2.74 7.18
CA GLY A 446 -17.10 -1.35 7.48
C GLY A 446 -16.17 -1.16 8.68
N ARG A 447 -15.88 0.10 9.01
CA ARG A 447 -15.07 0.55 10.16
C ARG A 447 -15.81 1.71 10.82
N VAL A 448 -15.71 1.86 12.13
CA VAL A 448 -16.31 2.98 12.88
C VAL A 448 -15.33 3.60 13.87
N TYR A 449 -15.48 4.90 14.12
CA TYR A 449 -14.75 5.61 15.17
C TYR A 449 -15.52 5.54 16.50
N ASN A 450 -14.81 5.60 17.62
CA ASN A 450 -15.35 5.59 18.98
C ASN A 450 -14.46 6.40 19.94
N GLU A 451 -14.84 6.53 21.22
CA GLU A 451 -14.07 7.27 22.24
C GLU A 451 -12.60 6.84 22.38
N ALA A 452 -12.28 5.56 22.13
CA ALA A 452 -10.92 5.04 22.18
C ALA A 452 -10.17 5.12 20.84
N SER A 453 -10.83 5.57 19.78
CA SER A 453 -10.33 5.65 18.40
C SER A 453 -11.14 6.71 17.66
N MET A 454 -10.85 7.98 17.98
CA MET A 454 -11.54 9.14 17.43
C MET A 454 -11.13 9.45 15.98
N PRO A 455 -11.95 10.22 15.23
CA PRO A 455 -11.59 10.71 13.91
C PRO A 455 -10.29 11.54 13.92
N PRO A 456 -9.52 11.58 12.81
CA PRO A 456 -8.25 12.31 12.73
C PRO A 456 -8.38 13.85 12.74
N TRP A 457 -9.60 14.39 12.73
CA TRP A 457 -9.87 15.83 12.71
C TRP A 457 -10.70 16.25 13.93
N ALA A 458 -10.54 17.50 14.37
CA ALA A 458 -11.22 18.06 15.54
C ALA A 458 -12.71 18.37 15.26
N LEU A 459 -13.53 17.32 15.08
CA LEU A 459 -14.97 17.44 14.89
C LEU A 459 -15.68 17.90 16.19
N PRO A 460 -16.75 18.71 16.10
CA PRO A 460 -17.41 19.20 14.88
C PRO A 460 -16.77 20.47 14.27
N ALA A 461 -15.72 21.04 14.88
CA ALA A 461 -15.10 22.29 14.37
C ALA A 461 -14.46 22.12 12.98
N ALA A 462 -13.97 20.92 12.67
CA ALA A 462 -13.36 20.52 11.41
C ALA A 462 -14.37 19.93 10.38
N ALA A 463 -15.66 20.29 10.43
CA ALA A 463 -16.70 19.64 9.62
C ALA A 463 -16.57 19.82 8.08
N THR A 464 -15.73 20.74 7.61
CA THR A 464 -15.41 20.96 6.18
C THR A 464 -14.14 20.23 5.72
N GLN A 465 -13.53 19.42 6.59
CA GLN A 465 -12.27 18.71 6.32
C GLN A 465 -12.55 17.26 5.93
N MET A 466 -11.84 16.77 4.91
CA MET A 466 -11.90 15.36 4.50
C MET A 466 -10.57 14.85 3.95
N GLY A 467 -10.47 13.53 3.76
CA GLY A 467 -9.33 12.89 3.12
C GLY A 467 -8.87 11.62 3.83
N PHE A 468 -7.60 11.26 3.63
CA PHE A 468 -6.96 10.07 4.18
C PHE A 468 -5.74 10.47 4.99
N MET A 469 -5.71 10.09 6.27
CA MET A 469 -4.55 10.22 7.14
C MET A 469 -4.06 8.82 7.55
N THR A 470 -2.79 8.53 7.29
CA THR A 470 -2.15 7.27 7.67
C THR A 470 -1.25 7.48 8.90
N ARG A 471 -0.88 6.39 9.58
CA ARG A 471 0.09 6.39 10.68
C ARG A 471 1.18 5.38 10.37
N SER A 472 2.45 5.71 10.61
CA SER A 472 3.54 4.73 10.56
C SER A 472 3.22 3.49 11.42
N LYS A 473 3.80 2.32 11.12
CA LYS A 473 3.65 1.16 12.00
C LYS A 473 4.27 1.54 13.36
N ASP A 474 3.53 1.31 14.43
CA ASP A 474 3.93 1.56 15.82
C ASP A 474 4.29 3.04 16.16
N GLY A 475 4.06 3.98 15.23
CA GLY A 475 4.27 5.42 15.41
C GLY A 475 3.06 6.15 16.01
N HIS A 476 3.26 7.44 16.30
CA HIS A 476 2.26 8.39 16.81
C HIS A 476 1.65 9.28 15.71
N LEU A 477 0.75 10.21 16.06
CA LEU A 477 0.03 11.10 15.11
C LEU A 477 0.99 11.83 14.17
N ASP A 478 2.11 12.32 14.72
CA ASP A 478 3.09 13.13 14.00
C ASP A 478 3.90 12.31 12.98
N ASN A 479 3.88 10.97 13.06
CA ASN A 479 4.45 10.08 12.04
C ASN A 479 3.39 9.69 11.00
N SER A 480 2.87 10.66 10.25
CA SER A 480 1.75 10.47 9.34
C SER A 480 2.07 10.81 7.88
N SER A 481 1.33 10.20 6.96
CA SER A 481 1.27 10.66 5.57
C SER A 481 -0.19 10.85 5.20
N HIS A 482 -0.53 11.97 4.58
CA HIS A 482 -1.91 12.36 4.35
C HIS A 482 -2.15 13.01 2.99
N LEU A 483 -3.35 12.75 2.48
CA LEU A 483 -4.00 13.46 1.40
C LEU A 483 -5.24 14.12 2.01
N TYR A 484 -5.26 15.45 2.05
CA TYR A 484 -6.20 16.24 2.84
C TYR A 484 -6.86 17.31 1.96
N PHE A 485 -8.15 17.55 2.20
CA PHE A 485 -8.97 18.56 1.56
C PHE A 485 -9.68 19.39 2.64
N GLU A 486 -9.67 20.71 2.46
CA GLU A 486 -10.47 21.69 3.21
C GLU A 486 -11.42 22.37 2.22
N ASP A 487 -12.73 22.24 2.43
CA ASP A 487 -13.79 22.82 1.57
C ASP A 487 -14.38 24.12 2.15
N LYS A 488 -13.72 24.71 3.17
CA LYS A 488 -14.15 25.96 3.79
C LYS A 488 -14.04 27.14 2.79
N PRO A 489 -15.13 27.85 2.47
CA PRO A 489 -15.11 28.91 1.46
C PRO A 489 -14.14 30.05 1.77
N GLY A 490 -13.31 30.41 0.78
CA GLY A 490 -12.24 31.42 0.91
C GLY A 490 -11.02 30.95 1.71
N ALA A 491 -10.92 29.66 2.02
CA ALA A 491 -9.80 29.02 2.71
C ALA A 491 -9.55 27.59 2.18
N GLU A 492 -9.98 27.30 0.95
CA GLU A 492 -9.96 25.99 0.33
C GLU A 492 -8.51 25.50 0.13
N MET A 493 -8.22 24.25 0.50
CA MET A 493 -6.84 23.73 0.46
C MET A 493 -6.78 22.24 0.17
N LEU A 494 -5.98 21.88 -0.84
CA LEU A 494 -5.43 20.54 -1.02
C LEU A 494 -4.05 20.46 -0.35
N SER A 495 -3.89 19.56 0.63
CA SER A 495 -2.59 19.27 1.25
C SER A 495 -2.17 17.82 0.96
N MET A 496 -0.90 17.65 0.57
CA MET A 496 -0.26 16.36 0.36
C MET A 496 1.01 16.31 1.21
N HIS A 497 1.05 15.42 2.19
CA HIS A 497 2.19 15.24 3.09
C HIS A 497 2.68 13.79 3.08
N ALA A 498 3.99 13.62 3.01
CA ALA A 498 4.66 12.34 3.10
C ALA A 498 5.70 12.40 4.23
N GLU A 499 5.62 11.44 5.15
CA GLU A 499 6.50 11.26 6.33
C GLU A 499 7.99 11.21 5.96
N LYS A 500 8.30 10.75 4.72
CA LYS A 500 9.67 10.46 4.30
C LYS A 500 9.91 10.68 2.80
N ASP A 501 9.49 9.72 1.96
CA ASP A 501 9.81 9.68 0.54
C ASP A 501 8.55 9.94 -0.30
N MET A 502 8.46 11.10 -0.97
CA MET A 502 7.44 11.34 -2.00
C MET A 502 8.03 11.04 -3.38
N ARG A 503 7.37 10.19 -4.17
CA ARG A 503 7.75 9.86 -5.55
C ARG A 503 6.56 10.08 -6.47
N VAL A 504 6.81 10.68 -7.63
CA VAL A 504 5.80 10.95 -8.66
C VAL A 504 6.38 10.50 -10.00
N SER A 505 5.75 9.51 -10.64
CA SER A 505 6.00 9.15 -12.04
C SER A 505 4.82 9.60 -12.89
N VAL A 506 5.09 10.02 -14.12
CA VAL A 506 4.08 10.32 -15.13
C VAL A 506 4.64 9.85 -16.47
N GLU A 507 4.03 8.84 -17.07
CA GLU A 507 4.55 8.16 -18.27
C GLU A 507 4.34 8.96 -19.58
N ASN A 508 3.84 10.19 -19.48
CA ASN A 508 3.56 11.12 -20.57
C ASN A 508 3.60 12.57 -20.02
N ASN A 509 2.67 13.45 -20.40
CA ASN A 509 2.67 14.86 -20.00
C ASN A 509 2.25 15.09 -18.54
N LYS A 510 2.90 16.06 -17.89
CA LYS A 510 2.53 16.60 -16.57
C LYS A 510 2.39 18.12 -16.64
N ASP A 511 1.16 18.59 -16.78
CA ASP A 511 0.84 20.02 -16.78
C ASP A 511 0.70 20.57 -15.35
N VAL A 512 1.15 21.81 -15.11
CA VAL A 512 1.05 22.49 -13.82
C VAL A 512 0.78 23.99 -14.03
N THR A 513 -0.43 24.43 -13.71
CA THR A 513 -0.84 25.85 -13.73
C THR A 513 -1.08 26.33 -12.31
N ILE A 514 -0.60 27.54 -11.98
CA ILE A 514 -0.75 28.18 -10.68
C ILE A 514 -1.07 29.66 -10.92
N ASP A 515 -2.31 30.07 -10.66
CA ASP A 515 -2.76 31.45 -10.86
C ASP A 515 -2.27 32.41 -9.74
N GLY A 516 -1.96 31.83 -8.57
CA GLY A 516 -1.36 32.52 -7.43
C GLY A 516 0.16 32.45 -7.42
N THR A 517 0.75 32.19 -6.25
CA THR A 517 2.21 32.12 -6.06
C THR A 517 2.67 30.67 -5.87
N ARG A 518 3.74 30.27 -6.57
CA ARG A 518 4.48 29.03 -6.30
C ARG A 518 5.75 29.34 -5.51
N THR A 519 5.82 28.86 -4.26
CA THR A 519 7.06 28.79 -3.47
C THR A 519 7.64 27.38 -3.57
N THR A 520 8.95 27.23 -3.51
CA THR A 520 9.62 25.92 -3.46
C THR A 520 10.91 26.04 -2.65
N THR A 521 11.07 25.22 -1.62
CA THR A 521 12.20 25.25 -0.68
C THR A 521 12.82 23.86 -0.58
N ILE A 522 14.10 23.74 -0.90
CA ILE A 522 14.83 22.46 -0.92
C ILE A 522 16.05 22.60 -0.01
N LEU A 523 16.05 21.88 1.11
CA LEU A 523 17.06 22.02 2.18
C LEU A 523 18.35 21.22 1.94
N LYS A 524 18.48 20.58 0.76
CA LYS A 524 19.64 19.74 0.40
C LYS A 524 20.06 19.95 -1.05
N GLU A 525 19.58 19.09 -1.97
CA GLU A 525 20.00 19.05 -3.37
C GLU A 525 18.78 19.09 -4.28
N GLN A 526 18.88 19.87 -5.36
CA GLN A 526 17.97 19.84 -6.50
C GLN A 526 18.77 19.42 -7.73
N LYS A 527 18.28 18.42 -8.46
CA LYS A 527 18.81 18.02 -9.75
C LYS A 527 17.67 17.89 -10.75
N ASP A 528 17.64 18.79 -11.72
CA ASP A 528 16.77 18.69 -12.90
C ASP A 528 17.58 18.08 -14.06
N ASP A 529 16.95 17.21 -14.84
CA ASP A 529 17.57 16.51 -15.98
C ASP A 529 16.56 16.49 -17.13
N VAL A 530 16.74 17.39 -18.10
CA VAL A 530 15.83 17.57 -19.24
C VAL A 530 16.55 17.05 -20.49
N THR A 531 16.00 16.01 -21.10
CA THR A 531 16.60 15.31 -22.24
C THR A 531 16.29 15.96 -23.60
N GLY A 532 15.22 16.74 -23.67
CA GLY A 532 14.85 17.58 -24.82
C GLY A 532 15.00 19.07 -24.52
N ASP A 533 14.26 19.91 -25.25
CA ASP A 533 14.31 21.36 -25.09
C ASP A 533 13.75 21.84 -23.74
N ALA A 534 14.38 22.86 -23.16
CA ALA A 534 13.92 23.54 -21.95
C ALA A 534 13.74 25.05 -22.21
N VAL A 535 12.55 25.58 -21.94
CA VAL A 535 12.19 26.99 -22.18
C VAL A 535 11.72 27.61 -20.86
N PHE A 536 12.36 28.71 -20.46
CA PHE A 536 12.05 29.43 -19.22
C PHE A 536 11.73 30.90 -19.49
N ASN A 537 10.45 31.22 -19.59
CA ASN A 537 9.97 32.57 -19.85
C ASN A 537 9.67 33.31 -18.53
N TYR A 538 10.48 34.33 -18.21
CA TYR A 538 10.24 35.23 -17.09
C TYR A 538 9.73 36.57 -17.65
N HIS A 539 8.44 36.88 -17.46
CA HIS A 539 7.80 38.07 -18.02
C HIS A 539 8.10 39.37 -17.23
N ALA A 540 8.76 39.25 -16.09
CA ALA A 540 9.20 40.34 -15.22
C ALA A 540 10.62 40.01 -14.69
N THR A 541 10.96 40.50 -13.49
CA THR A 541 12.29 40.27 -12.88
C THR A 541 12.58 38.79 -12.62
N ARG A 542 13.77 38.33 -13.03
CA ARG A 542 14.40 37.10 -12.51
C ARG A 542 15.63 37.50 -11.69
N THR A 543 15.64 37.14 -10.42
CA THR A 543 16.81 37.28 -9.54
C THR A 543 17.43 35.90 -9.30
N THR A 544 18.76 35.80 -9.36
CA THR A 544 19.52 34.58 -9.03
C THR A 544 20.65 34.95 -8.07
N THR A 545 20.73 34.28 -6.93
CA THR A 545 21.82 34.43 -5.96
C THR A 545 22.51 33.07 -5.78
N VAL A 546 23.84 33.05 -5.79
CA VAL A 546 24.64 31.83 -5.61
C VAL A 546 25.81 32.14 -4.69
N ASP A 547 25.72 31.72 -3.42
CA ASP A 547 26.68 32.06 -2.34
C ASP A 547 28.11 31.52 -2.54
N LYS A 548 28.34 30.73 -3.60
CA LYS A 548 29.62 30.07 -3.89
C LYS A 548 30.04 30.24 -5.35
N LYS A 549 29.70 29.29 -6.21
CA LYS A 549 30.13 29.27 -7.62
C LYS A 549 29.00 28.80 -8.53
N GLU A 550 28.55 29.69 -9.41
CA GLU A 550 27.79 29.28 -10.60
C GLU A 550 28.76 28.71 -11.64
N THR A 551 28.34 27.72 -12.44
CA THR A 551 29.13 27.22 -13.57
C THR A 551 28.20 26.92 -14.73
N LYS A 552 28.49 27.48 -15.90
CA LYS A 552 27.75 27.33 -17.15
C LYS A 552 28.66 26.70 -18.18
N THR A 553 28.17 25.67 -18.87
CA THR A 553 28.93 24.90 -19.86
C THR A 553 28.07 24.66 -21.08
N PHE A 554 28.27 25.48 -22.11
CA PHE A 554 27.61 25.32 -23.40
C PHE A 554 28.50 24.44 -24.30
N LYS A 555 27.95 23.36 -24.85
CA LYS A 555 28.72 22.37 -25.66
C LYS A 555 28.79 22.72 -27.15
N ASP A 556 27.83 23.49 -27.65
CA ASP A 556 27.73 23.92 -29.04
C ASP A 556 27.98 25.44 -29.13
N GLY A 557 27.12 26.25 -28.50
CA GLY A 557 27.38 27.67 -28.31
C GLY A 557 26.42 28.35 -27.32
N GLU A 558 26.68 29.64 -27.05
CA GLU A 558 25.79 30.53 -26.31
C GLU A 558 25.41 31.71 -27.23
N LYS A 559 24.13 32.11 -27.25
CA LYS A 559 23.69 33.38 -27.84
C LYS A 559 22.91 34.19 -26.80
N THR A 560 23.56 35.23 -26.29
CA THR A 560 22.93 36.21 -25.40
C THR A 560 22.61 37.49 -26.18
N THR A 561 21.46 38.10 -25.92
CA THR A 561 20.99 39.33 -26.58
C THR A 561 20.31 40.21 -25.54
N ILE A 562 20.77 41.47 -25.44
CA ILE A 562 20.40 42.39 -24.37
C ILE A 562 20.07 43.74 -25.00
N THR A 563 18.82 44.19 -24.86
CA THR A 563 18.32 45.40 -25.54
C THR A 563 18.66 46.69 -24.80
N ASN A 564 18.61 46.66 -23.46
CA ASN A 564 18.68 47.85 -22.61
C ASN A 564 20.02 47.97 -21.87
N GLY A 565 21.12 47.49 -22.48
CA GLY A 565 22.46 47.50 -21.89
C GLY A 565 22.70 46.40 -20.85
N ARG A 566 23.99 46.19 -20.51
CA ARG A 566 24.45 45.22 -19.52
C ARG A 566 25.32 45.93 -18.49
N ASP A 567 25.07 45.64 -17.22
CA ASP A 567 25.99 45.96 -16.12
C ASP A 567 26.86 44.74 -15.76
N LEU A 568 28.05 44.98 -15.21
CA LEU A 568 28.99 43.96 -14.74
C LEU A 568 29.97 44.58 -13.72
N GLU A 569 29.63 44.47 -12.43
CA GLU A 569 30.56 44.78 -11.34
C GLU A 569 31.35 43.52 -10.92
N ILE A 570 32.67 43.64 -10.82
CA ILE A 570 33.57 42.58 -10.30
C ILE A 570 34.41 43.21 -9.17
N THR A 571 33.97 43.03 -7.94
CA THR A 571 34.54 43.69 -6.75
C THR A 571 35.87 43.09 -6.29
N SER A 572 36.18 41.85 -6.68
CA SER A 572 37.45 41.15 -6.38
C SER A 572 37.68 39.97 -7.32
N GLY A 573 38.86 39.35 -7.28
CA GLY A 573 39.22 38.19 -8.12
C GLY A 573 39.60 38.53 -9.56
N GLY A 574 38.92 39.50 -10.18
CA GLY A 574 39.17 39.95 -11.56
C GLY A 574 38.43 39.13 -12.62
N ASP A 575 38.55 39.56 -13.88
CA ASP A 575 38.00 38.85 -15.06
C ASP A 575 39.10 38.12 -15.84
N LEU A 576 38.79 36.94 -16.38
CA LEU A 576 39.71 36.09 -17.13
C LEU A 576 39.06 35.59 -18.42
N VAL A 577 39.05 36.46 -19.43
CA VAL A 577 38.55 36.13 -20.76
C VAL A 577 39.62 35.40 -21.57
N LYS A 578 39.41 34.11 -21.84
CA LYS A 578 40.24 33.30 -22.76
C LYS A 578 39.45 32.97 -24.02
N VAL A 579 39.81 33.61 -25.14
CA VAL A 579 39.25 33.31 -26.46
C VAL A 579 40.32 32.58 -27.28
N LYS A 580 39.93 31.49 -27.94
CA LYS A 580 40.74 30.84 -28.98
C LYS A 580 40.28 31.34 -30.35
N ASP A 581 41.19 31.33 -31.32
CA ASP A 581 40.96 31.63 -32.72
C ASP A 581 40.58 33.10 -33.00
N LYS A 582 39.32 33.55 -32.80
CA LYS A 582 38.91 34.94 -33.13
C LYS A 582 38.01 35.58 -32.08
N ARG A 583 38.33 36.84 -31.71
CA ARG A 583 37.42 37.77 -31.03
C ARG A 583 37.12 38.94 -31.96
N ASP A 584 35.88 39.03 -32.45
CA ASP A 584 35.35 40.25 -33.04
C ASP A 584 34.74 41.15 -31.94
N THR A 585 34.81 42.45 -32.11
CA THR A 585 34.14 43.44 -31.25
C THR A 585 33.83 44.67 -32.10
N THR A 586 32.59 45.14 -32.08
CA THR A 586 32.13 46.28 -32.87
C THR A 586 31.34 47.21 -31.96
N ILE A 587 31.82 48.44 -31.81
CA ILE A 587 31.23 49.47 -30.97
C ILE A 587 30.93 50.66 -31.89
N THR A 588 29.69 51.14 -31.88
CA THR A 588 29.22 52.24 -32.75
C THR A 588 29.13 53.58 -32.03
N GLY A 589 29.19 53.58 -30.70
CA GLY A 589 29.43 54.74 -29.85
C GLY A 589 30.87 54.78 -29.34
N ASP A 590 31.09 55.39 -28.18
CA ASP A 590 32.42 55.52 -27.58
C ASP A 590 32.86 54.26 -26.83
N GLU A 591 34.15 53.91 -26.94
CA GLU A 591 34.82 52.95 -26.06
C GLU A 591 35.81 53.70 -25.16
N THR A 592 35.70 53.54 -23.84
CA THR A 592 36.58 54.22 -22.86
C THR A 592 37.25 53.19 -21.96
N HIS A 593 38.58 53.12 -22.02
CA HIS A 593 39.38 52.29 -21.12
C HIS A 593 40.03 53.18 -20.05
N HIS A 594 39.53 53.11 -18.81
CA HIS A 594 40.17 53.76 -17.66
C HIS A 594 40.85 52.71 -16.79
N VAL A 595 42.19 52.76 -16.70
CA VAL A 595 42.99 51.83 -15.91
C VAL A 595 43.95 52.63 -15.02
N THR A 596 43.88 52.39 -13.71
CA THR A 596 44.74 53.05 -12.71
C THR A 596 46.09 52.34 -12.52
N GLY A 597 46.17 51.06 -12.91
CA GLY A 597 47.40 50.26 -12.96
C GLY A 597 48.06 50.26 -14.35
N LYS A 598 48.92 49.26 -14.59
CA LYS A 598 49.59 49.06 -15.89
C LYS A 598 48.67 48.34 -16.89
N ILE A 599 48.49 48.92 -18.08
CA ILE A 599 48.07 48.17 -19.28
C ILE A 599 49.30 47.50 -19.90
N THR A 600 49.16 46.25 -20.33
CA THR A 600 50.15 45.53 -21.16
C THR A 600 49.41 44.94 -22.36
N GLN A 601 49.99 45.05 -23.55
CA GLN A 601 49.44 44.50 -24.79
C GLN A 601 50.60 43.89 -25.58
N ASP A 602 50.53 42.58 -25.78
CA ASP A 602 51.56 41.79 -26.45
C ASP A 602 50.96 41.25 -27.77
N PHE A 603 51.64 41.49 -28.90
CA PHE A 603 51.10 41.25 -30.25
C PHE A 603 52.06 40.39 -31.10
N ASP A 604 52.01 39.07 -30.95
CA ASP A 604 52.93 38.12 -31.62
C ASP A 604 52.93 38.21 -33.16
N SER A 605 51.81 38.65 -33.75
CA SER A 605 51.64 38.84 -35.20
C SER A 605 51.44 40.32 -35.61
N GLY A 606 51.84 41.26 -34.73
CA GLY A 606 51.73 42.70 -34.97
C GLY A 606 50.35 43.31 -34.71
N GLN A 607 50.27 44.63 -34.92
CA GLN A 607 49.09 45.46 -34.66
C GLN A 607 48.82 46.37 -35.86
N VAL A 608 47.57 46.45 -36.30
CA VAL A 608 47.10 47.41 -37.33
C VAL A 608 46.15 48.40 -36.65
N THR A 609 46.21 49.68 -37.03
CA THR A 609 45.33 50.73 -36.49
C THR A 609 44.95 51.70 -37.59
N ASN A 610 43.70 51.62 -38.05
CA ASN A 610 43.16 52.46 -39.11
C ASN A 610 42.28 53.56 -38.47
N ILE A 611 42.54 54.82 -38.80
CA ILE A 611 41.79 55.98 -38.27
C ILE A 611 41.37 56.86 -39.45
N GLU A 612 40.09 56.79 -39.84
CA GLU A 612 39.56 57.53 -40.98
C GLU A 612 39.36 59.04 -40.70
N LYS A 613 39.11 59.39 -39.43
CA LYS A 613 38.76 60.75 -38.99
C LYS A 613 39.10 60.95 -37.50
N GLY A 614 39.18 62.20 -37.05
CA GLY A 614 39.53 62.56 -35.67
C GLY A 614 41.03 62.48 -35.36
N GLY A 615 41.73 61.48 -35.88
CA GLY A 615 43.18 61.30 -35.73
C GLY A 615 43.58 60.60 -34.42
N LYS A 616 44.88 60.37 -34.24
CA LYS A 616 45.45 59.81 -33.00
C LYS A 616 46.03 60.94 -32.14
N LYS A 617 45.73 60.94 -30.84
CA LYS A 617 46.42 61.78 -29.86
C LYS A 617 46.98 60.92 -28.74
N GLU A 618 48.29 60.99 -28.57
CA GLU A 618 49.00 60.41 -27.42
C GLU A 618 49.54 61.56 -26.56
N THR A 619 49.60 61.38 -25.25
CA THR A 619 50.07 62.41 -24.31
C THR A 619 50.63 61.75 -23.07
N ILE A 620 51.91 62.00 -22.78
CA ILE A 620 52.64 61.41 -21.65
C ILE A 620 52.99 62.53 -20.69
N THR A 621 52.20 62.68 -19.62
CA THR A 621 52.34 63.78 -18.65
C THR A 621 53.59 63.64 -17.77
N ALA A 622 54.03 62.41 -17.52
CA ALA A 622 55.26 62.08 -16.81
C ALA A 622 55.78 60.71 -17.28
N GLY A 623 57.10 60.48 -17.20
CA GLY A 623 57.76 59.30 -17.77
C GLY A 623 58.41 59.60 -19.12
N GLY A 624 58.48 58.61 -20.01
CA GLY A 624 59.06 58.76 -21.34
C GLY A 624 58.51 57.74 -22.33
N LEU A 625 58.69 58.00 -23.62
CA LEU A 625 58.36 57.09 -24.71
C LEU A 625 59.63 56.39 -25.19
N THR A 626 59.58 55.08 -25.39
CA THR A 626 60.67 54.30 -25.97
C THR A 626 60.10 53.43 -27.10
N VAL A 627 60.61 53.61 -28.31
CA VAL A 627 60.25 52.82 -29.49
C VAL A 627 61.49 52.06 -29.95
N ASN A 628 61.48 50.74 -29.76
CA ASN A 628 62.60 49.87 -30.11
C ASN A 628 62.24 49.02 -31.33
N VAL A 629 62.80 49.33 -32.49
CA VAL A 629 62.67 48.51 -33.71
C VAL A 629 63.93 47.66 -33.85
N ASN A 630 63.85 46.43 -33.34
CA ASN A 630 65.00 45.49 -33.31
C ASN A 630 65.24 44.77 -34.65
N GLY A 631 64.35 44.95 -35.62
CA GLY A 631 64.44 44.41 -36.98
C GLY A 631 63.27 44.91 -37.83
N GLY A 632 63.50 45.07 -39.14
CA GLY A 632 62.62 45.85 -40.02
C GLY A 632 62.90 47.35 -39.95
N ASP A 633 62.15 48.12 -40.72
CA ASP A 633 62.32 49.56 -40.89
C ASP A 633 61.32 50.37 -40.04
N TRP A 634 61.69 51.60 -39.66
CA TRP A 634 60.77 52.59 -39.10
C TRP A 634 60.52 53.70 -40.11
N GLU A 635 59.30 53.75 -40.66
CA GLU A 635 58.86 54.83 -41.55
C GLU A 635 57.88 55.78 -40.85
N GLN A 636 57.99 57.07 -41.15
CA GLN A 636 57.01 58.10 -40.77
C GLN A 636 56.69 58.99 -41.98
N ASN A 637 55.69 58.57 -42.77
CA ASN A 637 55.30 59.25 -44.00
C ASN A 637 54.19 60.28 -43.73
N VAL A 638 54.44 61.56 -43.98
CA VAL A 638 53.46 62.66 -43.87
C VAL A 638 53.28 63.33 -45.24
N THR A 639 52.21 62.97 -45.95
CA THR A 639 51.94 63.43 -47.32
C THR A 639 51.42 64.88 -47.39
N ASN A 640 50.78 65.36 -46.33
CA ASN A 640 50.25 66.73 -46.22
C ASN A 640 50.21 67.14 -44.74
N GLY A 641 51.15 67.99 -44.32
CA GLY A 641 51.36 68.39 -42.93
C GLY A 641 52.81 68.77 -42.64
N GLU A 642 53.16 68.93 -41.36
CA GLU A 642 54.52 69.17 -40.88
C GLU A 642 54.92 68.08 -39.87
N ILE A 643 56.21 67.71 -39.84
CA ILE A 643 56.82 66.93 -38.75
C ILE A 643 57.70 67.88 -37.93
N THR A 644 57.18 68.37 -36.81
CA THR A 644 57.93 69.22 -35.87
C THR A 644 58.57 68.36 -34.78
N ILE A 645 59.90 68.17 -34.82
CA ILE A 645 60.66 67.54 -33.73
C ILE A 645 61.23 68.66 -32.85
N PHE A 646 60.78 68.73 -31.60
CA PHE A 646 61.24 69.72 -30.63
C PHE A 646 61.64 69.08 -29.31
N SER A 647 62.77 69.53 -28.76
CA SER A 647 63.23 69.26 -27.40
C SER A 647 63.81 70.55 -26.83
N PRO A 648 63.55 70.91 -25.56
CA PRO A 648 64.29 71.95 -24.87
C PRO A 648 65.70 71.49 -24.45
N ASN A 649 65.98 70.18 -24.57
CA ASN A 649 67.25 69.53 -24.31
C ASN A 649 67.88 69.05 -25.65
N GLU A 650 68.91 68.22 -25.57
CA GLU A 650 69.55 67.61 -26.74
C GLU A 650 68.58 66.78 -27.61
N ILE A 651 68.87 66.70 -28.92
CA ILE A 651 68.25 65.80 -29.90
C ILE A 651 69.38 65.04 -30.59
N ASN A 652 69.50 63.74 -30.32
CA ASN A 652 70.53 62.90 -30.91
C ASN A 652 69.96 62.11 -32.11
N ILE A 653 70.50 62.35 -33.30
CA ILE A 653 70.24 61.56 -34.51
C ILE A 653 71.56 60.88 -34.88
N ILE A 654 71.63 59.56 -34.69
CA ILE A 654 72.85 58.76 -34.83
C ILE A 654 72.58 57.61 -35.81
N SER A 655 73.47 57.40 -36.77
CA SER A 655 73.39 56.30 -37.74
C SER A 655 74.75 55.65 -37.93
N GLY A 656 74.80 54.32 -37.90
CA GLY A 656 76.01 53.54 -38.18
C GLY A 656 76.35 53.39 -39.67
N LYS A 657 75.61 54.07 -40.57
CA LYS A 657 75.85 54.02 -42.04
C LYS A 657 75.81 55.41 -42.68
N ALA A 658 74.66 56.06 -42.66
CA ALA A 658 74.41 57.36 -43.26
C ALA A 658 73.16 58.03 -42.65
N ILE A 659 73.11 59.36 -42.70
CA ILE A 659 71.91 60.17 -42.46
C ILE A 659 71.64 60.94 -43.75
N ASN A 660 70.55 60.62 -44.44
CA ASN A 660 70.17 61.27 -45.70
C ASN A 660 69.08 62.30 -45.42
N MET A 661 69.34 63.57 -45.73
CA MET A 661 68.37 64.66 -45.62
C MET A 661 68.16 65.29 -47.00
N THR A 662 66.95 65.20 -47.53
CA THR A 662 66.59 65.74 -48.85
C THR A 662 65.41 66.69 -48.70
N ALA A 663 65.61 67.97 -49.00
CA ALA A 663 64.57 68.99 -48.97
C ALA A 663 64.84 70.06 -50.05
N PRO A 664 63.81 70.70 -50.64
CA PRO A 664 64.01 71.83 -51.56
C PRO A 664 64.73 73.03 -50.92
N LYS A 665 64.69 73.11 -49.58
CA LYS A 665 65.40 74.09 -48.76
C LYS A 665 65.66 73.52 -47.38
N ALA A 666 66.93 73.40 -46.99
CA ALA A 666 67.31 73.23 -45.59
C ALA A 666 67.57 74.62 -44.96
N LYS A 667 67.36 74.76 -43.65
CA LYS A 667 67.66 75.98 -42.90
C LYS A 667 68.30 75.60 -41.57
N PHE A 668 69.54 76.04 -41.34
CA PHE A 668 70.27 75.82 -40.11
C PHE A 668 70.56 77.18 -39.46
N GLU A 669 70.04 77.40 -38.24
CA GLU A 669 70.25 78.64 -37.47
C GLU A 669 70.87 78.36 -36.07
N PRO A 670 72.07 77.74 -36.02
CA PRO A 670 72.76 77.52 -34.76
C PRO A 670 73.25 78.84 -34.14
N LYS A 671 73.05 79.02 -32.83
CA LYS A 671 73.59 80.18 -32.08
C LYS A 671 75.13 80.16 -31.99
N PHE A 672 75.72 78.97 -32.01
CA PHE A 672 77.14 78.72 -32.19
C PHE A 672 77.28 77.49 -33.09
N HIS A 673 78.09 77.57 -34.15
CA HIS A 673 78.23 76.50 -35.14
C HIS A 673 79.63 75.91 -35.10
N SER A 674 79.72 74.59 -34.87
CA SER A 674 80.95 73.82 -35.00
C SER A 674 80.69 72.60 -35.86
N VAL A 675 81.17 72.62 -37.10
CA VAL A 675 81.13 71.46 -37.99
C VAL A 675 82.51 70.82 -37.99
N SER A 676 82.57 69.51 -37.75
CA SER A 676 83.78 68.70 -37.92
C SER A 676 83.51 67.64 -38.98
N VAL A 677 84.23 67.69 -40.10
CA VAL A 677 84.08 66.73 -41.20
C VAL A 677 85.42 66.08 -41.51
N THR A 678 85.51 64.76 -41.43
CA THR A 678 86.75 64.00 -41.67
C THR A 678 87.17 64.00 -43.15
N ALA A 679 86.18 64.03 -44.05
CA ALA A 679 86.37 64.23 -45.48
C ALA A 679 85.11 64.91 -46.06
N PHE A 680 85.28 66.01 -46.79
CA PHE A 680 84.19 66.83 -47.30
C PHE A 680 84.26 66.93 -48.83
N SER A 681 83.10 66.87 -49.48
CA SER A 681 82.94 67.06 -50.92
C SER A 681 81.59 67.72 -51.16
N GLU A 682 81.59 68.89 -51.80
CA GLU A 682 80.41 69.73 -51.98
C GLU A 682 80.32 70.22 -53.42
N SER A 683 79.11 70.31 -53.94
CA SER A 683 78.80 70.77 -55.30
C SER A 683 77.67 71.78 -55.22
N VAL A 684 77.94 73.05 -55.56
CA VAL A 684 76.99 74.16 -55.39
C VAL A 684 76.78 74.89 -56.71
N THR A 685 75.58 74.78 -57.27
CA THR A 685 75.22 75.38 -58.56
C THR A 685 74.57 76.75 -58.37
N GLY A 686 75.39 77.80 -58.36
CA GLY A 686 74.95 79.18 -58.17
C GLY A 686 74.87 79.55 -56.68
N VAL A 687 75.90 80.24 -56.18
CA VAL A 687 76.02 80.62 -54.77
C VAL A 687 76.38 82.09 -54.62
N SER A 688 75.84 82.74 -53.58
CA SER A 688 76.25 84.08 -53.15
C SER A 688 76.50 84.07 -51.64
N THR A 689 77.75 83.81 -51.24
CA THR A 689 78.17 83.82 -49.84
C THR A 689 78.74 85.19 -49.46
N SER A 690 78.35 85.70 -48.29
CA SER A 690 78.88 86.94 -47.70
C SER A 690 79.34 86.67 -46.28
N PHE A 691 80.65 86.78 -46.04
CA PHE A 691 81.25 86.58 -44.72
C PHE A 691 81.65 87.92 -44.10
N THR A 692 81.20 88.19 -42.89
CA THR A 692 81.56 89.42 -42.14
C THR A 692 82.47 89.04 -40.97
N GLY A 693 83.75 89.39 -41.05
CA GLY A 693 84.71 89.14 -39.96
C GLY A 693 85.35 87.74 -39.93
N ALA A 694 85.47 87.04 -41.07
CA ALA A 694 86.11 85.72 -41.12
C ALA A 694 87.65 85.79 -41.15
N SER A 695 88.31 85.06 -40.23
CA SER A 695 89.75 84.80 -40.24
C SER A 695 90.04 83.35 -40.63
N ASN A 696 90.64 83.13 -41.80
CA ASN A 696 90.95 81.79 -42.31
C ASN A 696 92.44 81.47 -42.14
N SER A 697 92.77 80.40 -41.42
CA SER A 697 94.13 79.86 -41.28
C SER A 697 94.22 78.46 -41.89
N ILE A 698 94.72 78.37 -43.13
CA ILE A 698 94.86 77.09 -43.85
C ILE A 698 96.26 76.53 -43.59
N ALA A 699 96.34 75.43 -42.84
CA ALA A 699 97.59 74.76 -42.52
C ALA A 699 97.90 73.62 -43.51
N MET A 700 98.80 73.88 -44.46
CA MET A 700 99.41 72.91 -45.40
C MET A 700 98.44 72.12 -46.30
N THR A 701 98.18 72.62 -47.51
CA THR A 701 97.86 71.75 -48.66
C THR A 701 98.26 72.41 -49.98
N SER A 702 98.75 71.65 -50.95
CA SER A 702 98.96 72.11 -52.32
C SER A 702 97.64 72.11 -53.10
N VAL A 703 97.20 73.27 -53.61
CA VAL A 703 96.03 73.36 -54.48
C VAL A 703 96.47 73.15 -55.92
N SER A 704 96.05 72.03 -56.53
CA SER A 704 96.29 71.73 -57.95
C SER A 704 95.00 71.88 -58.76
N PHE A 705 95.06 72.61 -59.87
CA PHE A 705 93.95 72.83 -60.79
C PHE A 705 94.34 72.33 -62.19
N ASN A 706 93.79 71.20 -62.65
CA ASN A 706 94.00 70.73 -64.01
C ASN A 706 92.94 69.68 -64.44
N PRO A 707 92.30 69.79 -65.63
CA PRO A 707 92.13 70.98 -66.47
C PRO A 707 90.88 71.77 -66.04
N ALA A 708 90.96 73.10 -66.00
CA ALA A 708 89.84 73.96 -65.60
C ALA A 708 89.22 74.71 -66.78
N SER A 709 87.90 74.89 -66.75
CA SER A 709 87.17 75.86 -67.59
C SER A 709 86.32 76.78 -66.72
N PHE A 710 86.91 77.90 -66.30
CA PHE A 710 86.17 78.99 -65.65
C PHE A 710 85.73 80.01 -66.70
N ASN A 711 84.42 80.20 -66.85
CA ASN A 711 83.86 81.25 -67.68
C ASN A 711 83.10 82.25 -66.79
N MET A 712 83.76 83.36 -66.43
CA MET A 712 83.24 84.37 -65.51
C MET A 712 82.94 85.68 -66.21
N THR A 713 81.65 85.93 -66.48
CA THR A 713 81.18 87.19 -67.04
C THR A 713 81.04 88.25 -65.95
N GLY A 714 81.85 89.31 -65.99
CA GLY A 714 81.64 90.53 -65.20
C GLY A 714 82.23 90.56 -63.79
N ILE A 715 83.54 90.32 -63.65
CA ILE A 715 84.26 90.72 -62.44
C ILE A 715 84.23 92.25 -62.33
N LYS A 716 83.56 92.81 -61.31
CA LYS A 716 83.63 94.24 -60.97
C LYS A 716 84.39 94.46 -59.66
N MET A 717 85.69 94.21 -59.69
CA MET A 717 86.62 94.61 -58.62
C MET A 717 87.03 96.07 -58.84
N SER A 718 86.39 96.99 -58.13
CA SER A 718 86.87 98.37 -58.04
C SER A 718 87.93 98.49 -56.95
N ASN A 719 89.18 98.72 -57.33
CA ASN A 719 90.21 99.22 -56.42
C ASN A 719 90.86 100.46 -57.04
N ASN A 720 91.18 101.46 -56.23
CA ASN A 720 91.85 102.68 -56.70
C ASN A 720 93.37 102.46 -56.82
N PRO A 721 94.10 103.32 -57.56
CA PRO A 721 95.34 102.95 -58.27
C PRO A 721 96.58 102.89 -57.34
N VAL A 722 97.78 102.44 -57.75
CA VAL A 722 98.54 102.53 -59.03
C VAL A 722 99.36 101.24 -59.22
N SER A 723 99.21 100.46 -60.31
CA SER A 723 99.94 100.46 -61.60
C SER A 723 101.40 99.95 -61.57
N ILE A 724 101.85 99.44 -62.72
CA ILE A 724 103.03 98.55 -62.92
C ILE A 724 104.13 99.30 -63.71
N HIS A 725 105.42 98.95 -63.54
CA HIS A 725 106.33 98.52 -64.63
C HIS A 725 107.78 98.24 -64.15
N TYR A 726 108.60 97.72 -65.06
CA TYR A 726 109.81 96.92 -64.82
C TYR A 726 110.86 97.25 -65.88
N ASP A 727 112.12 97.47 -65.48
CA ASP A 727 113.28 97.15 -66.33
C ASP A 727 114.59 96.99 -65.52
N ASN A 728 115.61 96.44 -66.18
CA ASN A 728 116.90 95.93 -65.69
C ASN A 728 117.68 96.80 -64.67
N GLY A 729 117.99 96.24 -63.48
CA GLY A 729 119.08 96.71 -62.61
C GLY A 729 118.83 96.54 -61.09
N PHE A 730 119.80 95.98 -60.35
CA PHE A 730 119.63 95.63 -58.93
C PHE A 730 120.35 96.61 -57.97
N LYS A 731 119.60 97.27 -57.05
CA LYS A 731 119.89 97.58 -55.61
C LYS A 731 119.57 99.02 -55.12
N PHE A 732 118.67 99.14 -54.12
CA PHE A 732 118.59 100.11 -52.97
C PHE A 732 118.67 101.65 -53.24
N ARG A 733 118.12 102.61 -52.45
CA ARG A 733 117.71 102.65 -51.03
C ARG A 733 116.77 103.86 -50.71
N VAL A 734 115.69 103.65 -49.93
CA VAL A 734 115.04 104.54 -48.90
C VAL A 734 114.73 106.07 -49.16
N ALA A 735 113.42 106.39 -49.23
CA ALA A 735 112.64 107.56 -48.71
C ALA A 735 112.85 109.04 -49.19
N GLY A 736 111.73 109.75 -49.46
CA GLY A 736 111.59 111.20 -49.78
C GLY A 736 110.17 111.58 -50.28
N CYS A 737 109.80 112.87 -50.46
CA CYS A 737 108.41 113.31 -50.82
C CYS A 737 108.25 114.58 -51.71
N ASP A 738 107.07 114.65 -52.38
CA ASP A 738 106.24 115.83 -52.82
C ASP A 738 106.36 116.62 -54.18
N TRP A 739 105.28 116.53 -55.02
CA TRP A 739 104.71 117.39 -56.13
C TRP A 739 105.54 117.65 -57.44
N ASP A 740 105.12 118.31 -58.57
CA ASP A 740 103.99 119.23 -58.92
C ASP A 740 103.63 119.38 -60.46
N ASN A 741 102.42 119.93 -60.76
CA ASN A 741 101.88 120.81 -61.86
C ASN A 741 101.73 120.55 -63.42
N LEU A 742 100.44 120.70 -63.88
CA LEU A 742 99.83 121.42 -65.05
C LEU A 742 99.76 120.98 -66.57
N THR A 743 98.56 121.26 -67.18
CA THR A 743 98.17 121.59 -68.61
C THR A 743 97.43 120.53 -69.51
N MET A 744 96.90 120.92 -70.70
CA MET A 744 95.59 120.42 -71.27
C MET A 744 95.55 119.90 -72.75
N SER A 745 94.50 119.11 -73.07
CA SER A 745 93.71 119.07 -74.36
C SER A 745 94.22 118.17 -75.54
N ILE A 746 93.46 117.72 -76.59
CA ILE A 746 92.02 117.69 -76.97
C ILE A 746 91.73 116.74 -78.20
N LYS A 747 90.45 116.51 -78.62
CA LYS A 747 89.92 115.83 -79.87
C LYS A 747 89.97 114.28 -79.91
N ALA A 748 89.10 113.52 -80.61
CA ALA A 748 87.88 113.74 -81.44
C ALA A 748 87.18 112.37 -81.76
N ALA A 749 86.00 112.21 -82.40
CA ALA A 749 84.71 112.95 -82.47
C ALA A 749 83.70 112.18 -83.41
N ALA A 750 82.38 112.51 -83.35
CA ALA A 750 81.29 112.13 -84.30
C ALA A 750 80.85 110.64 -84.38
N ALA A 751 79.61 110.23 -84.74
CA ALA A 751 78.24 110.81 -84.81
C ALA A 751 77.25 109.62 -85.10
N PHE A 752 75.92 109.63 -85.30
CA PHE A 752 74.75 110.56 -85.35
C PHE A 752 73.47 109.65 -85.21
N MET A 753 72.15 109.95 -85.37
CA MET A 753 71.28 111.11 -85.68
C MET A 753 69.80 110.76 -85.31
N PHE A 754 68.96 111.77 -85.00
CA PHE A 754 67.46 111.80 -85.09
C PHE A 754 66.56 110.78 -84.31
N ILE A 755 65.34 111.12 -83.87
CA ILE A 755 64.61 112.42 -83.79
C ILE A 755 64.43 112.77 -82.31
#